data_AF-A0AAV1L430-F1
#
_entry.id   AF-A0AAV1L430-F1
#
_cell.length_a   1.000
_cell.length_b   1.000
_cell.length_c   1.000
_cell.angle_alpha   90.00
_cell.angle_beta   90.00
_cell.angle_gamma   90.00
#
_symmetry.space_group_name_H-M   'P 1'
#
loop_
_entity.id
_entity.type
_entity.pdbx_description
1 polymer ?
#
loop_
_entity_poly.entity_id
_entity_poly.type
_entity_poly.pdbx_seq_one_letter_code
_entity_poly.pdbx_strand_id
1 'polypeptide(L)'
;MCKEKYILNVSGDLDINTAAVAGAVSVGIGYSQLEELLSAIDLPMMTEPLYQKQHEFVSNAWEKALDQSMQEAAEEEKKIALEKGRVTTDGIPIIDVIVDGCWSKRSYKKNYSALSGAAAIIGKETKKILFLGVKNKYCSICAQDCNKNQTPRAHQCYENFTGASTAMESTLIVEGFRSSVEMYGLIYGRLISDGDSSTYSKILEARPYPQFTVEKVECRNHLLRNLCNKLENLITDTKYPIHLRKLITKKRIMTIRSTIRKCIKKYHDSTETIDFCTHKLFEDIQTVHLHAFGNHTNCKNYFCNCRQTETESVLADFFTSSLWQRICFIINSIAGHSRSLVHDIDSNIVECFHSVVAKLVGGKRVNYSLRRGYQTRCSASAITFNTKRKPTTILYKTIVGKSPKGRMSTLDNKYRKLRGLKKRANYKKPQKTCDAITQNKDYGEQSSKPDVSDDILNLMKETFISTLKKSEEERTRIERQTILQSESSEWLELRRSLLTASNFGKVIKMRPDTSCANIVKQLLYKININAAPMQHGREYEKKALQQLSTQEALDIRPCGLYIDPEIPYLGATPDGIIDEETIVEVKCPITAFKTGLEEAITKKKVNFWIKDKLGNLKINKNHNWFYQVQGQLHVTRKAKCVFAVWFSESQPLKTEVIYRDDDCFENKMKSKLCNFYLNCILPEILDPRHTRNMEIRNPIYIIEAIKKKEKKQKLEISKRKIQRIIPIAEQANTTLSSLYQESTRSSTPVIPEADQPTCSRYLDYNEF
;
A
#
# COMPACT_ATOMS: atom_id res chain seq x y z
N MET A 1 -8.39 32.07 53.60
CA MET A 1 -7.94 32.52 52.26
C MET A 1 -8.68 33.77 51.72
N CYS A 2 -9.60 34.39 52.48
CA CYS A 2 -10.09 35.74 52.20
C CYS A 2 -9.27 36.74 53.01
N LYS A 3 -8.54 37.66 52.36
CA LYS A 3 -8.07 38.99 52.85
C LYS A 3 -6.92 39.62 52.03
N GLU A 4 -6.59 39.12 50.84
CA GLU A 4 -5.60 39.78 49.97
C GLU A 4 -6.29 40.40 48.75
N LYS A 5 -6.31 41.74 48.69
CA LYS A 5 -6.70 42.51 47.51
C LYS A 5 -5.44 42.67 46.65
N TYR A 6 -5.38 41.94 45.54
CA TYR A 6 -4.22 42.02 44.64
C TYR A 6 -4.34 43.24 43.74
N ILE A 7 -3.48 44.25 44.00
CA ILE A 7 -3.28 45.38 43.10
C ILE A 7 -2.29 44.93 42.02
N LEU A 8 -2.63 45.12 40.74
CA LEU A 8 -1.75 44.89 39.61
C LEU A 8 -0.60 45.91 39.66
N ASN A 9 0.48 45.55 40.34
CA ASN A 9 1.71 46.33 40.28
C ASN A 9 2.38 46.03 38.92
N VAL A 10 2.21 46.94 37.95
CA VAL A 10 2.69 46.79 36.57
C VAL A 10 4.19 47.12 36.48
N SER A 11 4.99 46.44 37.30
CA SER A 11 6.45 46.43 37.20
C SER A 11 6.94 45.09 36.61
N GLY A 12 6.21 44.58 35.61
CA GLY A 12 6.57 43.38 34.88
C GLY A 12 7.39 43.71 33.64
N ASP A 13 8.50 43.00 33.41
CA ASP A 13 9.32 43.13 32.19
C ASP A 13 8.58 42.76 30.88
N LEU A 14 7.32 42.28 30.96
CA LEU A 14 6.50 41.88 29.82
C LEU A 14 5.16 42.62 29.87
N ASP A 15 4.78 43.26 28.77
CA ASP A 15 3.48 43.93 28.59
C ASP A 15 2.30 42.99 28.93
N ILE A 16 1.28 43.55 29.59
CA ILE A 16 0.14 42.77 30.11
C ILE A 16 -0.68 42.14 28.99
N ASN A 17 -0.84 42.80 27.84
CA ASN A 17 -1.58 42.25 26.71
C ASN A 17 -0.81 41.07 26.11
N THR A 18 0.49 41.23 25.92
CA THR A 18 1.40 40.17 25.48
C THR A 18 1.36 38.97 26.45
N ALA A 19 1.41 39.23 27.76
CA ALA A 19 1.33 38.21 28.80
C ALA A 19 -0.02 37.46 28.79
N ALA A 20 -1.12 38.19 28.59
CA ALA A 20 -2.46 37.60 28.50
C ALA A 20 -2.60 36.67 27.27
N VAL A 21 -2.13 37.12 26.10
CA VAL A 21 -2.14 36.30 24.87
C VAL A 21 -1.23 35.08 25.02
N ALA A 22 -0.01 35.26 25.54
CA ALA A 22 0.91 34.18 25.87
C ALA A 22 0.29 33.13 26.82
N GLY A 23 -0.42 33.60 27.85
CA GLY A 23 -1.18 32.79 28.79
C GLY A 23 -2.27 31.99 28.09
N ALA A 24 -3.10 32.67 27.29
CA ALA A 24 -4.21 32.07 26.54
C ALA A 24 -3.75 30.95 25.60
N VAL A 25 -2.70 31.20 24.80
CA VAL A 25 -2.09 30.18 23.95
C VAL A 25 -1.63 28.98 24.79
N SER A 26 -0.93 29.23 25.89
CA SER A 26 -0.35 28.19 26.75
C SER A 26 -1.36 27.30 27.48
N VAL A 27 -2.57 27.82 27.76
CA VAL A 27 -3.65 27.04 28.39
C VAL A 27 -4.59 26.38 27.38
N GLY A 28 -4.49 26.74 26.10
CA GLY A 28 -5.25 26.11 25.01
C GLY A 28 -6.50 26.87 24.55
N ILE A 29 -6.64 28.14 24.92
CA ILE A 29 -7.82 28.98 24.65
C ILE A 29 -7.50 30.12 23.68
N GLY A 30 -8.51 30.62 22.96
CA GLY A 30 -8.41 31.73 22.00
C GLY A 30 -9.01 33.03 22.53
N TYR A 31 -9.27 33.98 21.63
CA TYR A 31 -9.85 35.29 21.95
C TYR A 31 -11.17 35.18 22.70
N SER A 32 -12.17 34.48 22.14
CA SER A 32 -13.52 34.42 22.71
C SER A 32 -13.56 33.78 24.10
N GLN A 33 -12.74 32.75 24.35
CA GLN A 33 -12.65 32.15 25.68
C GLN A 33 -11.88 33.00 26.69
N LEU A 34 -10.91 33.81 26.22
CA LEU A 34 -10.23 34.76 27.07
C LEU A 34 -11.16 35.92 27.46
N GLU A 35 -11.96 36.39 26.50
CA GLU A 35 -13.01 37.38 26.72
C GLU A 35 -14.02 36.89 27.76
N GLU A 36 -14.57 35.68 27.59
CA GLU A 36 -15.47 35.05 28.57
C GLU A 36 -14.84 34.95 29.97
N LEU A 37 -13.56 34.53 30.05
CA LEU A 37 -12.84 34.40 31.31
C LEU A 37 -12.65 35.76 32.00
N LEU A 38 -12.24 36.80 31.27
CA LEU A 38 -11.98 38.12 31.82
C LEU A 38 -13.29 38.82 32.22
N SER A 39 -14.34 38.69 31.42
CA SER A 39 -15.68 39.19 31.76
C SER A 39 -16.22 38.53 33.04
N ALA A 40 -16.00 37.22 33.22
CA ALA A 40 -16.46 36.52 34.43
C ALA A 40 -15.78 36.99 35.73
N ILE A 41 -14.60 37.63 35.63
CA ILE A 41 -13.86 38.20 36.76
C ILE A 41 -13.85 39.73 36.74
N ASP A 42 -14.71 40.34 35.93
CA ASP A 42 -14.89 41.79 35.78
C ASP A 42 -13.59 42.55 35.43
N LEU A 43 -12.81 41.99 34.50
CA LEU A 43 -11.62 42.63 33.93
C LEU A 43 -11.84 43.05 32.47
N PRO A 44 -11.30 44.20 32.05
CA PRO A 44 -11.43 44.66 30.66
C PRO A 44 -10.68 43.75 29.68
N MET A 45 -11.28 43.53 28.52
CA MET A 45 -10.72 42.74 27.43
C MET A 45 -10.11 43.64 26.35
N MET A 46 -8.99 43.22 25.76
CA MET A 46 -8.39 43.89 24.61
C MET A 46 -9.24 43.68 23.36
N THR A 47 -9.21 44.62 22.42
CA THR A 47 -9.94 44.46 21.16
C THR A 47 -9.37 43.31 20.32
N GLU A 48 -10.20 42.68 19.48
CA GLU A 48 -9.77 41.59 18.60
C GLU A 48 -8.56 41.97 17.72
N PRO A 49 -8.50 43.16 17.08
CA PRO A 49 -7.32 43.56 16.31
C PRO A 49 -6.04 43.63 17.16
N LEU A 50 -6.13 44.14 18.39
CA LEU A 50 -4.99 44.19 19.30
C LEU A 50 -4.56 42.77 19.72
N TYR A 51 -5.51 41.88 20.00
CA TYR A 51 -5.21 40.48 20.29
C TYR A 51 -4.47 39.81 19.13
N GLN A 52 -4.89 40.03 17.88
CA GLN A 52 -4.23 39.44 16.71
C GLN A 52 -2.80 39.95 16.55
N LYS A 53 -2.57 41.26 16.74
CA LYS A 53 -1.23 41.85 16.72
C LYS A 53 -0.32 41.24 17.78
N GLN A 54 -0.82 41.10 19.01
CA GLN A 54 -0.05 40.48 20.10
C GLN A 54 0.16 38.97 19.88
N HIS A 55 -0.81 38.28 19.29
CA HIS A 55 -0.69 36.87 18.93
C HIS A 55 0.40 36.66 17.88
N GLU A 56 0.53 37.54 16.89
CA GLU A 56 1.58 37.50 15.89
C GLU A 56 2.97 37.70 16.51
N PHE A 57 3.12 38.69 17.40
CA PHE A 57 4.35 38.91 18.16
C PHE A 57 4.74 37.67 18.99
N VAL A 58 3.78 37.11 19.74
CA VAL A 58 3.96 35.88 20.52
C VAL A 58 4.31 34.68 19.62
N SER A 59 3.73 34.61 18.41
CA SER A 59 4.00 33.53 17.45
C SER A 59 5.44 33.58 16.94
N ASN A 60 5.93 34.77 16.58
CA ASN A 60 7.31 34.94 16.13
C ASN A 60 8.31 34.61 17.24
N ALA A 61 8.03 35.03 18.49
CA ALA A 61 8.84 34.66 19.64
C ALA A 61 8.84 33.13 19.87
N TRP A 62 7.71 32.46 19.63
CA TRP A 62 7.63 31.01 19.74
C TRP A 62 8.43 30.27 18.67
N GLU A 63 8.39 30.73 17.42
CA GLU A 63 9.16 30.10 16.34
C GLU A 63 10.66 30.26 16.58
N LYS A 64 11.13 31.46 16.98
CA LYS A 64 12.53 31.67 17.36
C LYS A 64 12.98 30.74 18.50
N ALA A 65 12.14 30.57 19.53
CA ALA A 65 12.42 29.66 20.63
C ALA A 65 12.44 28.18 20.19
N LEU A 66 11.63 27.83 19.20
CA LEU A 66 11.56 26.48 18.66
C LEU A 66 12.82 26.17 17.87
N ASP A 67 13.25 27.07 16.99
CA ASP A 67 14.45 26.90 16.16
C ASP A 67 15.68 26.67 17.04
N GLN A 68 15.86 27.51 18.07
CA GLN A 68 16.93 27.30 19.05
C GLN A 68 16.82 25.94 19.75
N SER A 69 15.60 25.56 20.19
CA SER A 69 15.40 24.29 20.88
C SER A 69 15.63 23.07 19.97
N MET A 70 15.36 23.17 18.67
CA MET A 70 15.60 22.10 17.70
C MET A 70 17.08 22.01 17.34
N GLN A 71 17.79 23.15 17.21
CA GLN A 71 19.23 23.19 17.01
C GLN A 71 19.97 22.53 18.18
N GLU A 72 19.64 22.88 19.41
CA GLU A 72 20.23 22.28 20.62
C GLU A 72 19.96 20.76 20.67
N ALA A 73 18.77 20.32 20.27
CA ALA A 73 18.43 18.89 20.22
C ALA A 73 19.20 18.14 19.12
N ALA A 74 19.38 18.77 17.95
CA ALA A 74 20.14 18.20 16.84
C ALA A 74 21.63 18.05 17.19
N GLU A 75 22.22 19.04 17.86
CA GLU A 75 23.62 18.98 18.29
C GLU A 75 23.86 17.87 19.32
N GLU A 76 22.91 17.66 20.25
CA GLU A 76 22.98 16.52 21.18
C GLU A 76 22.93 15.17 20.46
N GLU A 77 22.02 14.98 19.49
CA GLU A 77 21.95 13.75 18.67
C GLU A 77 23.23 13.55 17.84
N LYS A 78 23.74 14.64 17.26
CA LYS A 78 24.97 14.65 16.46
C LYS A 78 26.16 14.16 17.29
N LYS A 79 26.31 14.67 18.51
CA LYS A 79 27.36 14.24 19.44
C LYS A 79 27.26 12.75 19.76
N ILE A 80 26.05 12.25 20.04
CA ILE A 80 25.82 10.82 20.32
C ILE A 80 26.18 9.95 19.09
N ALA A 81 25.86 10.40 17.88
CA ALA A 81 26.22 9.67 16.66
C ALA A 81 27.73 9.61 16.43
N LEU A 82 28.44 10.70 16.69
CA LEU A 82 29.91 10.76 16.61
C LEU A 82 30.56 9.85 17.65
N GLU A 83 30.08 9.85 18.90
CA GLU A 83 30.55 8.96 19.97
C GLU A 83 30.36 7.47 19.63
N LYS A 84 29.28 7.14 18.90
CA LYS A 84 29.01 5.78 18.41
C LYS A 84 29.76 5.45 17.11
N GLY A 85 30.55 6.36 16.57
CA GLY A 85 31.26 6.19 15.29
C GLY A 85 30.33 6.03 14.08
N ARG A 86 29.08 6.47 14.18
CA ARG A 86 28.07 6.26 13.13
C ARG A 86 28.05 7.44 12.16
N VAL A 87 29.00 7.43 11.23
CA VAL A 87 29.21 8.46 10.22
C VAL A 87 29.17 7.89 8.80
N THR A 88 28.89 8.73 7.81
CA THR A 88 29.06 8.40 6.38
C THR A 88 30.54 8.36 5.99
N THR A 89 30.83 7.94 4.75
CA THR A 89 32.17 8.02 4.14
C THR A 89 32.75 9.42 4.16
N ASP A 90 31.90 10.44 4.07
CA ASP A 90 32.27 11.86 4.08
C ASP A 90 32.31 12.44 5.51
N GLY A 91 32.19 11.61 6.54
CA GLY A 91 32.23 12.01 7.95
C GLY A 91 30.93 12.64 8.48
N ILE A 92 29.85 12.68 7.70
CA ILE A 92 28.56 13.23 8.12
C ILE A 92 27.87 12.28 9.12
N PRO A 93 27.43 12.74 10.31
CA PRO A 93 26.76 11.91 11.32
C PRO A 93 25.40 11.36 10.86
N ILE A 94 25.12 10.10 11.21
CA ILE A 94 23.90 9.38 10.85
C ILE A 94 23.07 9.10 12.11
N ILE A 95 21.85 9.62 12.16
CA ILE A 95 20.95 9.40 13.30
C ILE A 95 19.68 8.65 12.89
N ASP A 96 19.08 7.95 13.85
CA ASP A 96 17.75 7.35 13.67
C ASP A 96 16.68 8.34 14.13
N VAL A 97 15.57 8.42 13.40
CA VAL A 97 14.47 9.33 13.70
C VAL A 97 13.13 8.63 13.77
N ILE A 98 12.27 9.14 14.64
CA ILE A 98 10.89 8.69 14.81
C ILE A 98 9.98 9.79 14.28
N VAL A 99 9.07 9.43 13.37
CA VAL A 99 8.19 10.39 12.69
C VAL A 99 6.73 9.98 12.80
N ASP A 100 5.84 10.97 12.83
CA ASP A 100 4.40 10.80 12.66
C ASP A 100 3.76 12.19 12.40
N GLY A 101 2.55 12.17 11.83
CA GLY A 101 1.72 13.34 11.55
C GLY A 101 0.57 13.51 12.55
N CYS A 102 0.13 14.75 12.74
CA CYS A 102 -1.11 15.05 13.45
C CYS A 102 -1.93 16.12 12.74
N TRP A 103 -3.24 16.05 12.92
CA TRP A 103 -4.20 16.95 12.26
C TRP A 103 -4.94 17.84 13.25
N SER A 104 -5.31 19.04 12.80
CA SER A 104 -6.06 20.03 13.60
C SER A 104 -7.45 19.54 13.99
N LYS A 105 -8.03 18.66 13.18
CA LYS A 105 -9.29 17.95 13.43
C LYS A 105 -9.02 16.46 13.64
N ARG A 106 -9.90 15.76 14.36
CA ARG A 106 -9.89 14.29 14.33
C ARG A 106 -10.34 13.84 12.95
N SER A 107 -9.42 13.25 12.20
CA SER A 107 -9.74 12.49 11.00
C SER A 107 -10.41 11.18 11.45
N TYR A 108 -11.73 11.10 11.33
CA TYR A 108 -12.40 9.81 11.39
C TYR A 108 -12.18 9.12 10.03
N LYS A 109 -12.20 7.78 9.97
CA LYS A 109 -11.91 6.98 8.74
C LYS A 109 -12.59 7.48 7.44
N LYS A 110 -13.67 8.26 7.56
CA LYS A 110 -14.48 8.82 6.46
C LYS A 110 -14.34 10.34 6.25
N ASN A 111 -13.58 11.07 7.09
CA ASN A 111 -13.57 12.53 7.10
C ASN A 111 -12.14 13.10 7.22
N TYR A 112 -11.43 13.12 6.10
CA TYR A 112 -10.09 13.73 5.95
C TYR A 112 -10.18 15.23 5.61
N SER A 113 -11.02 15.98 6.32
CA SER A 113 -11.29 17.41 6.08
C SER A 113 -10.42 18.37 6.92
N ALA A 114 -9.35 17.88 7.54
CA ALA A 114 -8.49 18.74 8.34
C ALA A 114 -7.87 19.84 7.46
N LEU A 115 -8.09 21.10 7.84
CA LEU A 115 -7.54 22.25 7.13
C LEU A 115 -6.04 22.40 7.40
N SER A 116 -5.57 22.01 8.58
CA SER A 116 -4.16 22.03 8.92
C SER A 116 -3.68 20.68 9.45
N GLY A 117 -2.41 20.38 9.15
CA GLY A 117 -1.68 19.22 9.65
C GLY A 117 -0.26 19.63 10.03
N ALA A 118 0.30 18.94 11.01
CA ALA A 118 1.68 19.11 11.44
C ALA A 118 2.37 17.74 11.45
N ALA A 119 3.67 17.70 11.14
CA ALA A 119 4.47 16.49 11.26
C ALA A 119 5.73 16.82 12.06
N ALA A 120 6.16 15.87 12.89
CA ALA A 120 7.34 16.02 13.72
C ALA A 120 8.36 14.92 13.42
N ILE A 121 9.64 15.30 13.40
CA ILE A 121 10.77 14.38 13.37
C ILE A 121 11.43 14.45 14.74
N ILE A 122 11.51 13.31 15.42
CA ILE A 122 12.05 13.19 16.78
C ILE A 122 13.30 12.32 16.75
N GLY A 123 14.39 12.80 17.34
CA GLY A 123 15.63 12.02 17.49
C GLY A 123 15.41 10.79 18.37
N LYS A 124 15.91 9.63 17.93
CA LYS A 124 15.72 8.37 18.63
C LYS A 124 16.42 8.34 19.99
N GLU A 125 17.58 8.94 20.16
CA GLU A 125 18.38 8.80 21.38
C GLU A 125 17.96 9.83 22.43
N THR A 126 17.90 11.10 22.04
CA THR A 126 17.52 12.24 22.88
C THR A 126 16.02 12.30 23.17
N LYS A 127 15.19 11.70 22.31
CA LYS A 127 13.72 11.78 22.34
C LYS A 127 13.21 13.23 22.27
N LYS A 128 13.95 14.12 21.60
CA LYS A 128 13.61 15.52 21.35
C LYS A 128 13.26 15.73 19.88
N ILE A 129 12.39 16.71 19.63
CA ILE A 129 11.97 17.14 18.30
C ILE A 129 13.12 17.88 17.65
N LEU A 130 13.48 17.43 16.44
CA LEU A 130 14.52 17.98 15.57
C LEU A 130 13.92 18.82 14.44
N PHE A 131 12.69 18.50 14.05
CA PHE A 131 11.97 19.23 13.02
C PHE A 131 10.47 19.20 13.33
N LEU A 132 9.81 20.34 13.13
CA LEU A 132 8.36 20.48 13.16
C LEU A 132 7.93 21.30 11.95
N GLY A 133 7.13 20.71 11.09
CA GLY A 133 6.53 21.43 9.98
C GLY A 133 5.00 21.46 10.09
N VAL A 134 4.39 22.54 9.59
CA VAL A 134 2.93 22.74 9.60
C VAL A 134 2.46 23.14 8.20
N LYS A 135 1.51 22.38 7.66
CA LYS A 135 0.80 22.71 6.42
C LYS A 135 -0.63 23.13 6.71
N ASN A 136 -1.12 24.07 5.92
CA ASN A 136 -2.46 24.60 6.03
C ASN A 136 -3.06 24.86 4.62
N LYS A 137 -4.31 24.45 4.46
CA LYS A 137 -5.09 24.53 3.21
C LYS A 137 -6.01 25.74 3.14
N TYR A 138 -6.00 26.58 4.16
CA TYR A 138 -6.99 27.64 4.28
C TYR A 138 -6.40 28.90 4.89
N CYS A 139 -6.63 30.02 4.23
CA CYS A 139 -6.39 31.34 4.75
C CYS A 139 -7.72 32.12 4.80
N SER A 140 -8.14 32.54 5.99
CA SER A 140 -9.39 33.32 6.16
C SER A 140 -9.39 34.65 5.41
N ILE A 141 -8.22 35.28 5.21
CA ILE A 141 -8.12 36.54 4.46
C ILE A 141 -8.35 36.27 2.97
N CYS A 142 -7.67 35.28 2.38
CA CYS A 142 -7.93 34.83 1.01
C CYS A 142 -9.40 34.47 0.80
N ALA A 143 -9.97 33.65 1.68
CA ALA A 143 -11.35 33.19 1.53
C ALA A 143 -12.36 34.34 1.63
N GLN A 144 -12.10 35.33 2.49
CA GLN A 144 -12.97 36.51 2.62
C GLN A 144 -12.97 37.36 1.34
N ASP A 145 -11.80 37.61 0.76
CA ASP A 145 -11.67 38.42 -0.44
C ASP A 145 -12.22 37.68 -1.67
N CYS A 146 -11.95 36.36 -1.79
CA CYS A 146 -12.54 35.51 -2.82
C CYS A 146 -14.07 35.46 -2.73
N ASN A 147 -14.65 35.37 -1.53
CA ASN A 147 -16.11 35.40 -1.34
C ASN A 147 -16.74 36.74 -1.76
N LYS A 148 -15.96 37.82 -1.79
CA LYS A 148 -16.38 39.13 -2.31
C LYS A 148 -16.12 39.28 -3.81
N ASN A 149 -15.70 38.21 -4.49
CA ASN A 149 -15.23 38.21 -5.88
C ASN A 149 -14.08 39.22 -6.13
N GLN A 150 -13.22 39.41 -5.13
CA GLN A 150 -12.07 40.30 -5.20
C GLN A 150 -10.77 39.48 -5.18
N THR A 151 -9.72 40.02 -5.80
CA THR A 151 -8.37 39.48 -5.64
C THR A 151 -7.94 39.63 -4.18
N PRO A 152 -7.35 38.60 -3.54
CA PRO A 152 -6.87 38.71 -2.18
C PRO A 152 -5.97 39.91 -1.98
N ARG A 153 -6.27 40.75 -0.99
CA ARG A 153 -5.42 41.88 -0.63
C ARG A 153 -4.03 41.39 -0.22
N ALA A 154 -3.01 42.25 -0.32
CA ALA A 154 -1.67 41.92 0.15
C ALA A 154 -1.71 41.57 1.65
N HIS A 155 -1.31 40.34 1.99
CA HIS A 155 -1.24 39.84 3.36
C HIS A 155 -0.28 38.65 3.45
N GLN A 156 0.11 38.28 4.68
CA GLN A 156 0.80 37.02 4.91
C GLN A 156 -0.17 35.85 4.72
N CYS A 157 -0.10 35.19 3.57
CA CYS A 157 -0.96 34.05 3.27
C CYS A 157 -0.59 32.85 4.16
N TYR A 158 -1.59 32.30 4.84
CA TYR A 158 -1.43 31.10 5.66
C TYR A 158 -1.79 29.80 4.93
N GLU A 159 -2.20 29.88 3.66
CA GLU A 159 -2.43 28.72 2.81
C GLU A 159 -1.10 28.37 2.11
N ASN A 160 -0.52 27.23 2.48
CA ASN A 160 0.79 26.79 2.01
C ASN A 160 0.77 25.33 1.53
N PHE A 161 -0.42 24.76 1.32
CA PHE A 161 -0.59 23.39 0.88
C PHE A 161 -1.84 23.21 0.04
N THR A 162 -1.66 22.60 -1.13
CA THR A 162 -2.72 22.20 -2.06
C THR A 162 -2.75 20.68 -2.17
N GLY A 163 -3.91 20.07 -1.97
CA GLY A 163 -4.09 18.60 -2.10
C GLY A 163 -4.86 17.95 -0.95
N ALA A 164 -4.79 16.62 -0.87
CA ALA A 164 -5.45 15.84 0.19
C ALA A 164 -4.78 16.05 1.56
N SER A 165 -5.57 16.15 2.63
CA SER A 165 -5.02 16.39 3.98
C SER A 165 -4.15 15.24 4.49
N THR A 166 -4.31 14.03 3.96
CA THR A 166 -3.45 12.85 4.22
C THR A 166 -2.06 13.00 3.61
N ALA A 167 -1.91 13.78 2.54
CA ALA A 167 -0.62 14.00 1.88
C ALA A 167 0.26 15.04 2.60
N MET A 168 -0.29 15.82 3.54
CA MET A 168 0.48 16.81 4.31
C MET A 168 1.61 16.18 5.11
N GLU A 169 1.35 15.06 5.78
CA GLU A 169 2.32 14.37 6.62
C GLU A 169 3.57 13.97 5.82
N SER A 170 3.37 13.17 4.77
CA SER A 170 4.46 12.71 3.91
C SER A 170 5.22 13.86 3.26
N THR A 171 4.53 14.94 2.87
CA THR A 171 5.18 16.14 2.30
C THR A 171 6.05 16.86 3.34
N LEU A 172 5.54 17.04 4.56
CA LEU A 172 6.27 17.69 5.65
C LEU A 172 7.48 16.87 6.11
N ILE A 173 7.34 15.55 6.16
CA ILE A 173 8.46 14.67 6.54
C ILE A 173 9.54 14.74 5.47
N VAL A 174 9.20 14.69 4.17
CA VAL A 174 10.18 14.86 3.09
C VAL A 174 10.89 16.22 3.17
N GLU A 175 10.16 17.28 3.47
CA GLU A 175 10.73 18.63 3.68
C GLU A 175 11.79 18.61 4.80
N GLY A 176 11.47 18.04 5.97
CA GLY A 176 12.41 17.92 7.08
C GLY A 176 13.62 17.02 6.78
N PHE A 177 13.45 15.97 5.98
CA PHE A 177 14.58 15.15 5.52
C PHE A 177 15.52 15.92 4.59
N ARG A 178 14.98 16.71 3.65
CA ARG A 178 15.77 17.52 2.71
C ARG A 178 16.55 18.63 3.40
N SER A 179 15.97 19.28 4.40
CA SER A 179 16.62 20.39 5.10
C SER A 179 17.63 19.95 6.17
N SER A 180 17.64 18.68 6.57
CA SER A 180 18.46 18.19 7.70
C SER A 180 19.97 18.45 7.57
N VAL A 181 20.51 18.29 6.35
CA VAL A 181 21.94 18.51 6.07
C VAL A 181 22.30 19.99 6.15
N GLU A 182 21.47 20.85 5.56
CA GLU A 182 21.69 22.31 5.57
C GLU A 182 21.52 22.88 6.98
N MET A 183 20.48 22.46 7.71
CA MET A 183 20.17 22.98 9.04
C MET A 183 21.17 22.52 10.11
N TYR A 184 21.57 21.24 10.06
CA TYR A 184 22.24 20.60 11.20
C TYR A 184 23.53 19.86 10.82
N GLY A 185 23.81 19.67 9.52
CA GLY A 185 24.98 18.91 9.06
C GLY A 185 24.95 17.45 9.48
N LEU A 186 23.78 16.81 9.44
CA LEU A 186 23.56 15.38 9.74
C LEU A 186 22.55 14.78 8.77
N ILE A 187 22.51 13.45 8.70
CA ILE A 187 21.51 12.72 7.91
C ILE A 187 20.65 11.81 8.78
N TYR A 188 19.39 11.66 8.36
CA TYR A 188 18.45 10.72 8.97
C TYR A 188 18.57 9.34 8.32
N GLY A 189 19.25 8.42 9.01
CA GLY A 189 19.58 7.10 8.48
C GLY A 189 18.42 6.11 8.49
N ARG A 190 17.71 6.02 9.61
CA ARG A 190 16.54 5.14 9.76
C ARG A 190 15.29 5.92 10.11
N LEU A 191 14.22 5.63 9.38
CA LEU A 191 12.87 6.13 9.59
C LEU A 191 12.07 5.13 10.43
N ILE A 192 11.73 5.52 11.66
CA ILE A 192 10.81 4.75 12.51
C ILE A 192 9.43 5.39 12.42
N SER A 193 8.48 4.68 11.83
CA SER A 193 7.09 5.15 11.74
C SER A 193 6.11 4.02 12.06
N ASP A 194 4.84 4.36 12.25
CA ASP A 194 3.79 3.38 12.03
C ASP A 194 3.69 3.04 10.54
N GLY A 195 3.17 1.87 10.22
CA GLY A 195 3.41 1.20 8.94
C GLY A 195 2.77 1.80 7.68
N ASP A 196 2.51 3.10 7.67
CA ASP A 196 2.10 3.84 6.48
C ASP A 196 3.25 3.91 5.48
N SER A 197 3.05 3.25 4.34
CA SER A 197 4.09 3.13 3.30
C SER A 197 4.26 4.39 2.48
N SER A 198 3.23 5.25 2.41
CA SER A 198 3.22 6.41 1.51
C SER A 198 4.27 7.45 1.87
N THR A 199 4.54 7.66 3.17
CA THR A 199 5.62 8.54 3.63
C THR A 199 6.99 8.03 3.21
N TYR A 200 7.26 6.73 3.40
CA TYR A 200 8.54 6.14 3.03
C TYR A 200 8.77 6.14 1.51
N SER A 201 7.75 5.81 0.72
CA SER A 201 7.83 5.84 -0.74
C SER A 201 8.17 7.24 -1.26
N LYS A 202 7.55 8.30 -0.71
CA LYS A 202 7.92 9.67 -1.09
C LYS A 202 9.34 10.07 -0.66
N ILE A 203 9.85 9.53 0.44
CA ILE A 203 11.26 9.75 0.83
C ILE A 203 12.20 9.08 -0.17
N LEU A 204 11.88 7.86 -0.61
CA LEU A 204 12.67 7.16 -1.63
C LEU A 204 12.64 7.89 -2.98
N GLU A 205 11.47 8.37 -3.40
CA GLU A 205 11.31 9.19 -4.62
C GLU A 205 12.06 10.52 -4.52
N ALA A 206 11.98 11.18 -3.36
CA ALA A 206 12.62 12.47 -3.13
C ALA A 206 14.14 12.39 -3.02
N ARG A 207 14.70 11.21 -2.73
CA ARG A 207 16.12 10.91 -2.55
C ARG A 207 16.88 12.05 -1.84
N PRO A 208 16.55 12.35 -0.57
CA PRO A 208 17.08 13.51 0.14
C PRO A 208 18.60 13.48 0.29
N TYR A 209 19.22 12.30 0.26
CA TYR A 209 20.67 12.13 0.36
C TYR A 209 21.19 11.39 -0.88
N PRO A 210 22.10 11.98 -1.68
CA PRO A 210 22.56 11.38 -2.94
C PRO A 210 23.23 10.01 -2.79
N GLN A 211 24.02 9.85 -1.72
CA GLN A 211 24.86 8.67 -1.47
C GLN A 211 24.35 7.77 -0.35
N PHE A 212 23.15 8.04 0.20
CA PHE A 212 22.61 7.29 1.33
C PHE A 212 21.12 7.01 1.18
N THR A 213 20.74 5.73 1.30
CA THR A 213 19.33 5.31 1.25
C THR A 213 18.79 5.17 2.67
N VAL A 214 17.71 5.90 2.96
CA VAL A 214 17.01 5.82 4.25
C VAL A 214 16.42 4.43 4.43
N GLU A 215 16.64 3.79 5.58
CA GLU A 215 16.02 2.49 5.90
C GLU A 215 14.70 2.71 6.67
N LYS A 216 13.68 1.91 6.39
CA LYS A 216 12.44 1.91 7.20
C LYS A 216 12.51 0.88 8.32
N VAL A 217 12.15 1.30 9.53
CA VAL A 217 11.91 0.42 10.68
C VAL A 217 10.46 0.57 11.14
N GLU A 218 9.73 -0.54 11.14
CA GLU A 218 8.32 -0.57 11.53
C GLU A 218 8.14 -0.52 13.06
N CYS A 219 7.15 0.24 13.54
CA CYS A 219 6.79 0.28 14.95
C CYS A 219 6.28 -1.10 15.45
N ARG A 220 7.01 -1.71 16.40
CA ARG A 220 6.64 -3.00 17.02
C ARG A 220 5.22 -3.00 17.58
N ASN A 221 4.85 -1.96 18.33
CA ASN A 221 3.54 -1.89 18.98
C ASN A 221 2.41 -1.87 17.95
N HIS A 222 2.62 -1.18 16.82
CA HIS A 222 1.67 -1.10 15.73
C HIS A 222 1.55 -2.44 15.01
N LEU A 223 2.66 -3.09 14.65
CA LEU A 223 2.65 -4.44 14.04
C LEU A 223 1.91 -5.46 14.91
N LEU A 224 2.22 -5.51 16.21
CA LEU A 224 1.58 -6.44 17.14
C LEU A 224 0.11 -6.10 17.40
N ARG A 225 -0.29 -4.83 17.34
CA ARG A 225 -1.70 -4.41 17.42
C ARG A 225 -2.47 -4.87 16.18
N ASN A 226 -1.89 -4.69 15.00
CA ASN A 226 -2.50 -5.12 13.74
C ASN A 226 -2.62 -6.64 13.67
N LEU A 227 -1.62 -7.39 14.16
CA LEU A 227 -1.71 -8.84 14.35
C LEU A 227 -2.92 -9.22 15.19
N CYS A 228 -3.07 -8.64 16.38
CA CYS A 228 -4.21 -8.92 17.26
C CYS A 228 -5.53 -8.58 16.57
N ASN A 229 -5.65 -7.41 15.94
CA ASN A 229 -6.87 -7.01 15.24
C ASN A 229 -7.22 -7.99 14.10
N LYS A 230 -6.22 -8.44 13.32
CA LYS A 230 -6.42 -9.42 12.24
C LYS A 230 -6.93 -10.76 12.79
N LEU A 231 -6.37 -11.23 13.90
CA LEU A 231 -6.81 -12.46 14.56
C LEU A 231 -8.20 -12.30 15.20
N GLU A 232 -8.50 -11.15 15.80
CA GLU A 232 -9.82 -10.84 16.37
C GLU A 232 -10.90 -10.78 15.29
N ASN A 233 -10.59 -10.24 14.11
CA ASN A 233 -11.51 -10.21 12.97
C ASN A 233 -11.89 -11.62 12.49
N LEU A 234 -11.03 -12.63 12.67
CA LEU A 234 -11.36 -14.01 12.33
C LEU A 234 -12.44 -14.61 13.25
N ILE A 235 -12.61 -14.07 14.46
CA ILE A 235 -13.64 -14.53 15.41
C ILE A 235 -15.03 -14.17 14.88
N THR A 236 -15.17 -13.01 14.25
CA THR A 236 -16.45 -12.51 13.73
C THR A 236 -16.71 -12.91 12.28
N ASP A 237 -15.71 -13.39 11.55
CA ASP A 237 -15.82 -13.76 10.14
C ASP A 237 -16.71 -15.00 9.95
N THR A 238 -17.94 -14.80 9.49
CA THR A 238 -18.94 -15.87 9.29
C THR A 238 -18.55 -16.86 8.19
N LYS A 239 -17.49 -16.59 7.40
CA LYS A 239 -16.92 -17.53 6.42
C LYS A 239 -16.44 -18.83 7.07
N TYR A 240 -16.06 -18.79 8.36
CA TYR A 240 -15.53 -19.97 9.06
C TYR A 240 -16.56 -20.58 10.03
N PRO A 241 -16.57 -21.93 10.18
CA PRO A 241 -17.48 -22.61 11.11
C PRO A 241 -17.38 -22.08 12.54
N ILE A 242 -18.53 -21.94 13.20
CA ILE A 242 -18.61 -21.33 14.53
C ILE A 242 -17.81 -22.09 15.60
N HIS A 243 -17.75 -23.43 15.50
CA HIS A 243 -17.00 -24.26 16.44
C HIS A 243 -15.49 -23.99 16.35
N LEU A 244 -14.93 -23.80 15.14
CA LEU A 244 -13.52 -23.45 14.94
C LEU A 244 -13.23 -22.00 15.38
N ARG A 245 -14.14 -21.07 15.12
CA ARG A 245 -13.97 -19.66 15.55
C ARG A 245 -13.93 -19.51 17.07
N LYS A 246 -14.71 -20.31 17.80
CA LYS A 246 -14.68 -20.33 19.28
C LYS A 246 -13.34 -20.78 19.86
N LEU A 247 -12.52 -21.51 19.09
CA LEU A 247 -11.16 -21.88 19.50
C LEU A 247 -10.20 -20.68 19.48
N ILE A 248 -10.49 -19.62 18.73
CA ILE A 248 -9.71 -18.37 18.74
C ILE A 248 -10.18 -17.52 19.92
N THR A 249 -9.61 -17.76 21.10
CA THR A 249 -9.91 -16.98 22.29
C THR A 249 -8.98 -15.78 22.43
N LYS A 250 -9.47 -14.71 23.09
CA LYS A 250 -8.62 -13.55 23.44
C LYS A 250 -7.37 -13.96 24.22
N LYS A 251 -7.48 -14.99 25.08
CA LYS A 251 -6.34 -15.57 25.82
C LYS A 251 -5.27 -16.07 24.86
N ARG A 252 -5.63 -16.87 23.85
CA ARG A 252 -4.67 -17.39 22.85
C ARG A 252 -4.04 -16.28 22.01
N ILE A 253 -4.81 -15.28 21.57
CA ILE A 253 -4.28 -14.11 20.83
C ILE A 253 -3.25 -13.35 21.69
N MET A 254 -3.54 -13.14 22.97
CA MET A 254 -2.61 -12.48 23.89
C MET A 254 -1.38 -13.35 24.18
N THR A 255 -1.52 -14.68 24.26
CA THR A 255 -0.39 -15.61 24.33
C THR A 255 0.53 -15.41 23.12
N ILE A 256 -0.01 -15.45 21.89
CA ILE A 256 0.76 -15.20 20.65
C ILE A 256 1.53 -13.88 20.75
N ARG A 257 0.84 -12.79 21.07
CA ARG A 257 1.47 -11.46 21.23
C ARG A 257 2.59 -11.48 22.27
N SER A 258 2.37 -12.11 23.42
CA SER A 258 3.34 -12.18 24.51
C SER A 258 4.58 -13.00 24.13
N THR A 259 4.39 -14.11 23.43
CA THR A 259 5.46 -15.01 23.00
C THR A 259 6.30 -14.36 21.90
N ILE A 260 5.69 -13.67 20.93
CA ILE A 260 6.43 -12.86 19.95
C ILE A 260 7.28 -11.81 20.65
N ARG A 261 6.76 -11.10 21.67
CA ARG A 261 7.55 -10.13 22.44
C ARG A 261 8.75 -10.76 23.15
N LYS A 262 8.62 -11.98 23.68
CA LYS A 262 9.74 -12.71 24.27
C LYS A 262 10.80 -13.06 23.22
N CYS A 263 10.37 -13.50 22.02
CA CYS A 263 11.28 -13.77 20.90
C CYS A 263 12.03 -12.51 20.47
N ILE A 264 11.33 -11.40 20.27
CA ILE A 264 11.94 -10.11 19.93
C ILE A 264 12.98 -9.72 20.97
N LYS A 265 12.62 -9.75 22.26
CA LYS A 265 13.53 -9.36 23.33
C LYS A 265 14.81 -10.21 23.34
N LYS A 266 14.69 -11.53 23.14
CA LYS A 266 15.85 -12.43 23.09
C LYS A 266 16.85 -12.02 22.00
N TYR A 267 16.36 -11.75 20.79
CA TYR A 267 17.22 -11.45 19.65
C TYR A 267 17.67 -9.98 19.61
N HIS A 268 16.90 -9.07 20.20
CA HIS A 268 17.32 -7.69 20.43
C HIS A 268 18.50 -7.61 21.40
N ASP A 269 18.47 -8.40 22.49
CA ASP A 269 19.50 -8.39 23.53
C ASP A 269 20.72 -9.29 23.17
N SER A 270 20.72 -9.89 21.98
CA SER A 270 21.81 -10.76 21.50
C SER A 270 22.99 -9.95 20.95
N THR A 271 24.20 -10.46 21.13
CA THR A 271 25.44 -9.90 20.57
C THR A 271 25.74 -10.39 19.16
N GLU A 272 24.91 -11.28 18.61
CA GLU A 272 25.06 -11.83 17.26
C GLU A 272 24.76 -10.79 16.18
N THR A 273 25.10 -11.12 14.93
CA THR A 273 24.81 -10.24 13.79
C THR A 273 23.31 -10.03 13.60
N ILE A 274 22.92 -8.84 13.13
CA ILE A 274 21.50 -8.48 12.91
C ILE A 274 20.84 -9.44 11.91
N ASP A 275 21.55 -9.90 10.89
CA ASP A 275 21.02 -10.83 9.89
C ASP A 275 20.75 -12.22 10.49
N PHE A 276 21.67 -12.72 11.34
CA PHE A 276 21.46 -13.96 12.08
C PHE A 276 20.25 -13.84 13.02
N CYS A 277 20.19 -12.77 13.81
CA CYS A 277 19.06 -12.47 14.70
C CYS A 277 17.74 -12.35 13.94
N THR A 278 17.75 -11.75 12.75
CA THR A 278 16.57 -11.61 11.89
C THR A 278 16.07 -12.97 11.41
N HIS A 279 16.96 -13.82 10.92
CA HIS A 279 16.62 -15.16 10.45
C HIS A 279 16.06 -16.02 11.59
N LYS A 280 16.71 -16.01 12.75
CA LYS A 280 16.25 -16.78 13.91
C LYS A 280 14.94 -16.26 14.50
N LEU A 281 14.75 -14.93 14.53
CA LEU A 281 13.47 -14.35 14.92
C LEU A 281 12.34 -14.75 13.95
N PHE A 282 12.62 -14.80 12.64
CA PHE A 282 11.67 -15.26 11.63
C PHE A 282 11.19 -16.70 11.92
N GLU A 283 12.13 -17.64 12.07
CA GLU A 283 11.85 -19.04 12.39
C GLU A 283 11.01 -19.18 13.69
N ASP A 284 11.40 -18.45 14.75
CA ASP A 284 10.72 -18.56 16.03
C ASP A 284 9.30 -17.94 16.00
N ILE A 285 9.08 -16.82 15.28
CA ILE A 285 7.74 -16.24 15.11
C ILE A 285 6.80 -17.22 14.39
N GLN A 286 7.31 -17.96 13.40
CA GLN A 286 6.51 -18.96 12.68
C GLN A 286 6.00 -20.07 13.58
N THR A 287 6.63 -20.36 14.72
CA THR A 287 6.17 -21.44 15.61
C THR A 287 5.29 -20.96 16.76
N VAL A 288 5.18 -19.65 17.00
CA VAL A 288 4.44 -19.09 18.16
C VAL A 288 2.96 -19.50 18.19
N HIS A 289 2.32 -19.59 17.02
CA HIS A 289 0.90 -19.95 16.97
C HIS A 289 0.66 -21.41 17.38
N LEU A 290 1.59 -22.34 17.11
CA LEU A 290 1.51 -23.71 17.60
C LEU A 290 1.52 -23.74 19.15
N HIS A 291 2.44 -22.98 19.75
CA HIS A 291 2.54 -22.83 21.20
C HIS A 291 1.22 -22.32 21.82
N ALA A 292 0.60 -21.31 21.22
CA ALA A 292 -0.62 -20.71 21.74
C ALA A 292 -1.84 -21.66 21.68
N PHE A 293 -1.79 -22.67 20.82
CA PHE A 293 -2.85 -23.67 20.65
C PHE A 293 -2.49 -25.04 21.27
N GLY A 294 -1.47 -25.09 22.13
CA GLY A 294 -1.13 -26.28 22.92
C GLY A 294 -0.17 -27.27 22.25
N ASN A 295 0.30 -26.98 21.03
CA ASN A 295 1.33 -27.79 20.38
C ASN A 295 2.72 -27.26 20.77
N HIS A 296 3.42 -28.05 21.59
CA HIS A 296 4.71 -27.70 22.16
C HIS A 296 5.93 -28.36 21.49
N THR A 297 5.74 -29.09 20.39
CA THR A 297 6.80 -29.85 19.69
C THR A 297 8.02 -29.02 19.30
N ASN A 298 7.80 -27.83 18.75
CA ASN A 298 8.86 -26.92 18.28
C ASN A 298 9.06 -25.71 19.22
N CYS A 299 8.55 -25.78 20.45
CA CYS A 299 8.72 -24.70 21.41
C CYS A 299 10.16 -24.60 21.89
N LYS A 300 10.65 -23.37 22.08
CA LYS A 300 11.97 -23.11 22.66
C LYS A 300 11.86 -22.84 24.16
N ASN A 301 12.90 -23.23 24.90
CA ASN A 301 12.95 -23.16 26.37
C ASN A 301 12.79 -21.74 26.93
N TYR A 302 13.11 -20.69 26.17
CA TYR A 302 13.07 -19.31 26.65
C TYR A 302 11.66 -18.68 26.61
N PHE A 303 10.67 -19.35 26.01
CA PHE A 303 9.27 -18.90 26.03
C PHE A 303 8.24 -19.97 26.42
N CYS A 304 8.66 -21.24 26.53
CA CYS A 304 7.80 -22.35 26.90
C CYS A 304 8.49 -23.26 27.92
N ASN A 305 7.76 -23.66 28.96
CA ASN A 305 8.22 -24.58 30.00
C ASN A 305 7.53 -25.96 29.94
N CYS A 306 6.62 -26.16 28.97
CA CYS A 306 5.84 -27.40 28.85
C CYS A 306 6.59 -28.42 27.99
N ARG A 307 6.69 -29.66 28.47
CA ARG A 307 7.28 -30.80 27.72
C ARG A 307 6.24 -31.82 27.26
N GLN A 308 4.97 -31.62 27.59
CA GLN A 308 3.87 -32.52 27.25
C GLN A 308 3.10 -32.00 26.03
N THR A 309 2.82 -32.90 25.10
CA THR A 309 1.90 -32.69 23.97
C THR A 309 0.56 -33.32 24.32
N GLU A 310 -0.41 -32.54 24.76
CA GLU A 310 -1.81 -32.96 24.80
C GLU A 310 -2.49 -32.42 23.54
N THR A 311 -2.45 -33.19 22.46
CA THR A 311 -3.30 -32.91 21.30
C THR A 311 -4.65 -33.57 21.54
N GLU A 312 -5.60 -32.80 22.08
CA GLU A 312 -7.02 -33.16 22.01
C GLU A 312 -7.40 -33.48 20.56
N SER A 313 -8.15 -34.56 20.33
CA SER A 313 -8.64 -34.97 19.00
C SER A 313 -9.29 -33.80 18.22
N VAL A 314 -9.99 -32.91 18.92
CA VAL A 314 -10.66 -31.71 18.40
C VAL A 314 -9.69 -30.69 17.77
N LEU A 315 -8.41 -30.68 18.17
CA LEU A 315 -7.40 -29.75 17.64
C LEU A 315 -6.75 -30.26 16.34
N ALA A 316 -6.78 -31.56 16.06
CA ALA A 316 -6.24 -32.12 14.83
C ALA A 316 -6.99 -31.58 13.60
N ASP A 317 -8.32 -31.63 13.63
CA ASP A 317 -9.19 -31.06 12.59
C ASP A 317 -9.01 -29.55 12.44
N PHE A 318 -8.76 -28.85 13.57
CA PHE A 318 -8.50 -27.42 13.57
C PHE A 318 -7.19 -27.09 12.85
N PHE A 319 -6.09 -27.82 13.10
CA PHE A 319 -4.80 -27.57 12.45
C PHE A 319 -4.82 -27.87 10.94
N THR A 320 -5.75 -28.70 10.46
CA THR A 320 -5.95 -28.91 9.03
C THR A 320 -6.93 -27.91 8.38
N SER A 321 -7.59 -27.06 9.17
CA SER A 321 -8.64 -26.17 8.68
C SER A 321 -8.10 -24.96 7.88
N SER A 322 -8.94 -24.42 7.00
CA SER A 322 -8.67 -23.17 6.27
C SER A 322 -8.55 -21.95 7.21
N LEU A 323 -9.19 -21.99 8.38
CA LEU A 323 -9.05 -20.98 9.42
C LEU A 323 -7.63 -20.99 10.00
N TRP A 324 -7.06 -22.18 10.23
CA TRP A 324 -5.68 -22.32 10.68
C TRP A 324 -4.68 -21.81 9.64
N GLN A 325 -4.85 -22.17 8.37
CA GLN A 325 -4.02 -21.62 7.28
C GLN A 325 -4.06 -20.08 7.26
N ARG A 326 -5.23 -19.48 7.51
CA ARG A 326 -5.35 -18.01 7.60
C ARG A 326 -4.59 -17.44 8.80
N ILE A 327 -4.59 -18.12 9.95
CA ILE A 327 -3.76 -17.76 11.11
C ILE A 327 -2.28 -17.83 10.73
N CYS A 328 -1.83 -18.93 10.11
CA CYS A 328 -0.45 -19.09 9.65
C CYS A 328 -0.04 -17.95 8.70
N PHE A 329 -0.90 -17.56 7.75
CA PHE A 329 -0.64 -16.44 6.84
C PHE A 329 -0.47 -15.12 7.59
N ILE A 330 -1.33 -14.82 8.56
CA ILE A 330 -1.23 -13.60 9.38
C ILE A 330 0.09 -13.60 10.17
N ILE A 331 0.49 -14.75 10.72
CA ILE A 331 1.75 -14.89 11.46
C ILE A 331 2.97 -14.75 10.54
N ASN A 332 2.95 -15.39 9.37
CA ASN A 332 4.00 -15.26 8.35
C ASN A 332 4.15 -13.81 7.87
N SER A 333 3.04 -13.07 7.73
CA SER A 333 3.09 -11.64 7.43
C SER A 333 3.81 -10.84 8.51
N ILE A 334 3.69 -11.22 9.79
CA ILE A 334 4.45 -10.58 10.89
C ILE A 334 5.90 -11.05 10.91
N ALA A 335 6.17 -12.33 10.65
CA ALA A 335 7.52 -12.86 10.53
C ALA A 335 8.29 -12.14 9.40
N GLY A 336 7.64 -11.80 8.29
CA GLY A 336 8.24 -10.98 7.23
C GLY A 336 8.75 -9.61 7.69
N HIS A 337 8.32 -9.12 8.85
CA HIS A 337 8.82 -7.89 9.48
C HIS A 337 9.93 -8.14 10.52
N SER A 338 10.52 -9.34 10.60
CA SER A 338 11.56 -9.68 11.58
C SER A 338 12.72 -8.69 11.58
N ARG A 339 13.18 -8.22 10.41
CA ARG A 339 14.27 -7.23 10.31
C ARG A 339 13.96 -5.95 11.09
N SER A 340 12.72 -5.46 11.00
CA SER A 340 12.26 -4.31 11.78
C SER A 340 12.06 -4.66 13.26
N LEU A 341 11.51 -5.84 13.55
CA LEU A 341 11.17 -6.27 14.89
C LEU A 341 12.40 -6.51 15.77
N VAL A 342 13.53 -6.96 15.21
CA VAL A 342 14.80 -7.15 15.94
C VAL A 342 15.25 -5.87 16.64
N HIS A 343 14.94 -4.69 16.09
CA HIS A 343 15.31 -3.41 16.70
C HIS A 343 14.49 -3.04 17.95
N ASP A 344 13.38 -3.74 18.25
CA ASP A 344 12.50 -3.52 19.41
C ASP A 344 11.98 -2.08 19.62
N ILE A 345 11.79 -1.31 18.55
CA ILE A 345 11.44 0.13 18.63
C ILE A 345 9.92 0.36 18.56
N ASP A 346 9.44 1.40 19.26
CA ASP A 346 8.09 1.95 19.08
C ASP A 346 8.05 3.46 18.85
N SER A 347 6.94 3.91 18.26
CA SER A 347 6.65 5.31 17.94
C SER A 347 5.87 6.07 19.04
N ASN A 348 5.74 5.49 20.24
CA ASN A 348 4.93 6.04 21.33
C ASN A 348 5.35 7.47 21.73
N ILE A 349 6.62 7.81 21.51
CA ILE A 349 7.15 9.15 21.82
C ILE A 349 6.47 10.24 20.99
N VAL A 350 6.13 9.94 19.72
CA VAL A 350 5.44 10.91 18.86
C VAL A 350 3.96 10.99 19.25
N GLU A 351 3.33 9.87 19.61
CA GLU A 351 1.98 9.90 20.20
C GLU A 351 1.92 10.76 21.48
N CYS A 352 2.99 10.70 22.30
CA CYS A 352 3.12 11.57 23.47
C CYS A 352 3.21 13.04 23.07
N PHE A 353 3.95 13.38 22.02
CA PHE A 353 4.00 14.75 21.49
C PHE A 353 2.62 15.19 20.97
N HIS A 354 1.91 14.34 20.23
CA HIS A 354 0.57 14.60 19.74
C HIS A 354 -0.43 14.86 20.88
N SER A 355 -0.25 14.23 22.04
CA SER A 355 -1.06 14.54 23.23
C SER A 355 -0.82 15.96 23.77
N VAL A 356 0.42 16.47 23.65
CA VAL A 356 0.77 17.84 24.02
C VAL A 356 0.15 18.83 23.04
N VAL A 357 0.26 18.56 21.73
CA VAL A 357 -0.42 19.34 20.68
C VAL A 357 -1.91 19.39 20.95
N ALA A 358 -2.56 18.24 21.13
CA ALA A 358 -3.99 18.14 21.40
C ALA A 358 -4.42 18.98 22.62
N LYS A 359 -3.59 19.05 23.67
CA LYS A 359 -3.86 19.90 24.83
C LYS A 359 -3.83 21.39 24.47
N LEU A 360 -2.79 21.84 23.78
CA LEU A 360 -2.60 23.24 23.41
C LEU A 360 -3.56 23.71 22.31
N VAL A 361 -4.13 22.80 21.52
CA VAL A 361 -5.21 23.11 20.55
C VAL A 361 -6.62 22.92 21.13
N GLY A 362 -6.78 22.95 22.46
CA GLY A 362 -8.10 22.89 23.10
C GLY A 362 -8.83 21.55 22.92
N GLY A 363 -8.08 20.45 22.83
CA GLY A 363 -8.64 19.10 22.61
C GLY A 363 -9.18 18.87 21.21
N LYS A 364 -8.77 19.68 20.21
CA LYS A 364 -9.30 19.69 18.83
C LYS A 364 -10.78 20.09 18.75
N ARG A 365 -11.29 20.79 19.78
CA ARG A 365 -12.67 21.33 19.83
C ARG A 365 -12.76 22.72 19.21
N VAL A 366 -11.69 23.50 19.29
CA VAL A 366 -11.60 24.84 18.74
C VAL A 366 -10.85 24.80 17.41
N ASN A 367 -11.39 25.47 16.39
CA ASN A 367 -10.75 25.53 15.08
C ASN A 367 -9.70 26.65 15.03
N TYR A 368 -8.44 26.30 15.24
CA TYR A 368 -7.31 27.23 15.11
C TYR A 368 -6.68 27.25 13.71
N SER A 369 -7.30 26.60 12.71
CA SER A 369 -6.75 26.40 11.36
C SER A 369 -6.96 27.58 10.41
N LEU A 370 -7.74 28.60 10.82
CA LEU A 370 -8.18 29.67 9.92
C LEU A 370 -7.10 30.72 9.61
N ARG A 371 -6.04 30.75 10.42
CA ARG A 371 -4.86 31.63 10.36
C ARG A 371 -3.65 30.86 10.95
N ARG A 372 -2.61 31.57 11.41
CA ARG A 372 -1.40 31.00 12.05
C ARG A 372 -1.62 30.27 13.39
N GLY A 373 -2.82 30.35 13.99
CA GLY A 373 -3.06 29.86 15.35
C GLY A 373 -2.71 28.39 15.61
N TYR A 374 -2.93 27.51 14.63
CA TYR A 374 -2.54 26.10 14.75
C TYR A 374 -1.01 25.93 14.78
N GLN A 375 -0.28 26.66 13.94
CA GLN A 375 1.18 26.64 13.89
C GLN A 375 1.80 27.15 15.19
N THR A 376 1.31 28.27 15.73
CA THR A 376 1.76 28.83 17.01
C THR A 376 1.65 27.79 18.15
N ARG A 377 0.53 27.06 18.19
CA ARG A 377 0.27 26.05 19.22
C ARG A 377 1.10 24.80 19.03
N CYS A 378 1.37 24.38 17.79
CA CYS A 378 2.32 23.30 17.51
C CYS A 378 3.73 23.67 17.96
N SER A 379 4.17 24.91 17.70
CA SER A 379 5.48 25.41 18.14
C SER A 379 5.62 25.43 19.66
N ALA A 380 4.63 26.00 20.37
CA ALA A 380 4.58 25.98 21.82
C ALA A 380 4.57 24.55 22.39
N SER A 381 3.91 23.62 21.69
CA SER A 381 3.87 22.20 22.05
C SER A 381 5.23 21.52 21.92
N ALA A 382 5.95 21.79 20.83
CA ALA A 382 7.24 21.19 20.56
C ALA A 382 8.30 21.65 21.58
N ILE A 383 8.30 22.94 21.92
CA ILE A 383 9.21 23.47 22.94
C ILE A 383 8.88 22.91 24.33
N THR A 384 7.58 22.84 24.68
CA THR A 384 7.12 22.19 25.92
C THR A 384 7.56 20.72 25.96
N PHE A 385 7.56 20.06 24.81
CA PHE A 385 7.97 18.68 24.67
C PHE A 385 9.48 18.49 24.82
N ASN A 386 10.32 19.34 24.21
CA ASN A 386 11.78 19.23 24.29
C ASN A 386 12.30 19.60 25.68
N THR A 387 11.84 20.73 26.22
CA THR A 387 12.35 21.26 27.49
C THR A 387 11.71 20.64 28.73
N LYS A 388 10.54 20.00 28.58
CA LYS A 388 9.67 19.52 29.66
C LYS A 388 9.26 20.62 30.68
N ARG A 389 9.39 21.89 30.32
CA ARG A 389 8.98 23.07 31.12
C ARG A 389 7.61 23.59 30.69
N LYS A 390 7.01 24.49 31.48
CA LYS A 390 5.79 25.19 31.09
C LYS A 390 6.05 26.13 29.90
N PRO A 391 5.14 26.16 28.90
CA PRO A 391 5.34 27.01 27.74
C PRO A 391 5.51 28.50 28.11
N THR A 392 4.67 29.05 28.97
CA THR A 392 4.75 30.45 29.42
C THR A 392 6.14 30.85 29.93
N THR A 393 6.83 29.96 30.65
CA THR A 393 8.15 30.22 31.23
C THR A 393 9.22 30.37 30.16
N ILE A 394 9.12 29.59 29.09
CA ILE A 394 10.11 29.55 28.01
C ILE A 394 9.91 30.74 27.09
N LEU A 395 8.65 31.03 26.76
CA LEU A 395 8.30 32.22 26.00
C LEU A 395 8.76 33.49 26.73
N TYR A 396 8.49 33.60 28.04
CA TYR A 396 8.97 34.73 28.83
C TYR A 396 10.49 34.87 28.75
N LYS A 397 11.24 33.77 28.93
CA LYS A 397 12.70 33.79 28.80
C LYS A 397 13.15 34.23 27.40
N THR A 398 12.40 33.86 26.36
CA THR A 398 12.72 34.21 24.98
C THR A 398 12.49 35.70 24.71
N ILE A 399 11.39 36.26 25.23
CA ILE A 399 11.04 37.68 25.03
C ILE A 399 11.90 38.60 25.91
N VAL A 400 12.09 38.25 27.18
CA VAL A 400 12.73 39.10 28.20
C VAL A 400 14.24 38.81 28.34
N GLY A 401 14.72 37.65 27.87
CA GLY A 401 16.11 37.21 28.02
C GLY A 401 16.46 36.68 29.42
N LYS A 402 15.56 36.81 30.40
CA LYS A 402 15.77 36.37 31.79
C LYS A 402 14.70 35.36 32.22
N SER A 403 15.02 34.52 33.20
CA SER A 403 14.03 33.57 33.75
C SER A 403 12.96 34.31 34.54
N PRO A 404 11.67 33.93 34.44
CA PRO A 404 10.61 34.62 35.16
C PRO A 404 10.73 34.42 36.67
N LYS A 405 10.39 35.45 37.44
CA LYS A 405 10.30 35.42 38.91
C LYS A 405 8.84 35.29 39.38
N GLY A 406 8.64 35.07 40.68
CA GLY A 406 7.31 35.05 41.28
C GLY A 406 6.42 33.87 40.85
N ARG A 407 5.12 34.14 40.65
CA ARG A 407 4.08 33.10 40.47
C ARG A 407 4.37 32.15 39.30
N MET A 408 4.92 32.64 38.20
CA MET A 408 5.23 31.81 37.03
C MET A 408 6.35 30.79 37.32
N SER A 409 7.38 31.19 38.06
CA SER A 409 8.46 30.30 38.52
C SER A 409 7.93 29.23 39.48
N THR A 410 7.11 29.62 40.45
CA THR A 410 6.45 28.70 41.39
C THR A 410 5.59 27.67 40.67
N LEU A 411 4.83 28.10 39.65
CA LEU A 411 4.00 27.20 38.84
C LEU A 411 4.84 26.20 38.03
N ASP A 412 5.95 26.65 37.43
CA ASP A 412 6.85 25.78 36.67
C ASP A 412 7.53 24.76 37.59
N ASN A 413 8.00 25.17 38.77
CA ASN A 413 8.56 24.27 39.77
C ASN A 413 7.55 23.23 40.26
N LYS A 414 6.31 23.63 40.52
CA LYS A 414 5.21 22.70 40.85
C LYS A 414 4.95 21.72 39.72
N TYR A 415 4.97 22.19 38.48
CA TYR A 415 4.78 21.35 37.30
C TYR A 415 5.87 20.29 37.15
N ARG A 416 7.14 20.66 37.36
CA ARG A 416 8.29 19.74 37.34
C ARG A 416 8.17 18.68 38.44
N LYS A 417 7.85 19.09 39.68
CA LYS A 417 7.64 18.17 40.81
C LYS A 417 6.53 17.15 40.52
N LEU A 418 5.37 17.62 40.04
CA LEU A 418 4.23 16.74 39.72
C LEU A 418 4.53 15.77 38.57
N ARG A 419 5.31 16.17 37.56
CA ARG A 419 5.77 15.24 36.51
C ARG A 419 6.71 14.17 37.06
N GLY A 420 7.61 14.54 37.98
CA GLY A 420 8.48 13.58 38.68
C GLY A 420 7.69 12.54 39.46
N LEU A 421 6.64 12.96 40.17
CA LEU A 421 5.77 12.07 40.94
C LEU A 421 4.90 11.18 40.03
N LYS A 422 4.37 11.70 38.93
CA LYS A 422 3.56 10.91 37.97
C LYS A 422 4.33 9.79 37.27
N LYS A 423 5.66 9.90 37.13
CA LYS A 423 6.50 8.77 36.66
C LYS A 423 6.40 7.54 37.58
N ARG A 424 5.99 7.70 38.84
CA ARG A 424 5.87 6.61 39.83
C ARG A 424 4.48 5.97 39.89
N ALA A 425 3.45 6.60 39.32
CA ALA A 425 2.06 6.15 39.43
C ALA A 425 1.47 5.81 38.05
N ASN A 426 1.70 4.58 37.57
CA ASN A 426 1.10 4.07 36.34
C ASN A 426 -0.32 3.55 36.59
N TYR A 427 -1.33 4.40 36.40
CA TYR A 427 -2.73 3.98 36.42
C TYR A 427 -3.15 3.43 35.03
N LYS A 428 -3.66 2.19 35.00
CA LYS A 428 -4.24 1.56 33.80
C LYS A 428 -5.53 2.31 33.41
N LYS A 429 -5.58 2.87 32.20
CA LYS A 429 -6.83 3.39 31.63
C LYS A 429 -7.57 2.26 30.87
N PRO A 430 -8.90 2.16 30.98
CA PRO A 430 -9.68 1.19 30.22
C PRO A 430 -9.72 1.58 28.73
N GLN A 431 -9.49 0.59 27.88
CA GLN A 431 -9.57 0.70 26.42
C GLN A 431 -11.06 0.65 25.99
N LYS A 432 -11.51 1.64 25.22
CA LYS A 432 -12.75 1.54 24.45
C LYS A 432 -12.42 1.14 23.01
N THR A 433 -13.07 0.08 22.54
CA THR A 433 -12.99 -0.42 21.15
C THR A 433 -13.83 0.47 20.23
N CYS A 434 -13.37 0.64 18.99
CA CYS A 434 -14.14 1.26 17.93
C CYS A 434 -13.99 0.44 16.64
N ASP A 435 -15.11 0.22 15.97
CA ASP A 435 -15.25 -0.76 14.90
C ASP A 435 -14.72 -0.30 13.51
N ALA A 436 -14.64 -1.29 12.61
CA ALA A 436 -14.04 -1.32 11.28
C ALA A 436 -14.73 -0.38 10.25
N ILE A 437 -14.01 0.44 9.45
CA ILE A 437 -13.26 0.27 8.16
C ILE A 437 -14.03 0.91 6.99
N THR A 438 -13.37 1.83 6.26
CA THR A 438 -13.44 1.96 4.79
C THR A 438 -12.22 2.75 4.28
N GLN A 439 -11.74 2.39 3.08
CA GLN A 439 -10.38 2.60 2.55
C GLN A 439 -10.11 3.99 1.95
N ASN A 440 -8.86 4.46 2.07
CA ASN A 440 -8.28 5.58 1.33
C ASN A 440 -7.03 5.05 0.57
N LYS A 441 -6.75 5.56 -0.63
CA LYS A 441 -5.70 5.03 -1.53
C LYS A 441 -4.27 5.39 -1.10
N ASP A 442 -4.11 6.43 -0.29
CA ASP A 442 -2.81 7.00 0.08
C ASP A 442 -2.36 6.66 1.51
N TYR A 443 -3.17 5.90 2.27
CA TYR A 443 -2.99 5.66 3.70
C TYR A 443 -3.60 4.31 4.12
N GLY A 444 -2.85 3.48 4.86
CA GLY A 444 -3.23 2.10 5.21
C GLY A 444 -2.65 0.99 4.32
N GLU A 445 -3.14 -0.25 4.50
CA GLU A 445 -2.56 -1.50 3.95
C GLU A 445 -2.44 -1.57 2.41
N GLN A 446 -3.08 -0.67 1.67
CA GLN A 446 -3.11 -0.61 0.19
C GLN A 446 -2.19 0.48 -0.41
N SER A 447 -1.32 1.08 0.41
CA SER A 447 -0.35 2.08 -0.05
C SER A 447 0.80 1.45 -0.86
N SER A 448 1.33 2.21 -1.84
CA SER A 448 2.42 1.77 -2.71
C SER A 448 3.70 1.51 -1.89
N LYS A 449 4.20 0.27 -1.92
CA LYS A 449 5.47 -0.18 -1.32
C LYS A 449 6.45 -0.57 -2.43
N PRO A 450 7.77 -0.37 -2.27
CA PRO A 450 8.76 -0.88 -3.22
C PRO A 450 8.73 -2.41 -3.30
N ASP A 451 9.21 -2.96 -4.41
CA ASP A 451 9.35 -4.42 -4.57
C ASP A 451 10.44 -4.99 -3.67
N VAL A 452 10.33 -6.28 -3.35
CA VAL A 452 11.42 -7.04 -2.72
C VAL A 452 12.61 -7.16 -3.68
N SER A 453 13.82 -7.33 -3.16
CA SER A 453 15.01 -7.53 -4.00
C SER A 453 14.92 -8.83 -4.80
N ASP A 454 15.57 -8.87 -5.97
CA ASP A 454 15.51 -10.01 -6.88
C ASP A 454 16.05 -11.31 -6.25
N ASP A 455 17.08 -11.22 -5.41
CA ASP A 455 17.64 -12.38 -4.69
C ASP A 455 16.63 -12.99 -3.71
N ILE A 456 15.93 -12.14 -2.95
CA ILE A 456 14.88 -12.57 -2.02
C ILE A 456 13.70 -13.14 -2.81
N LEU A 457 13.32 -12.51 -3.92
CA LEU A 457 12.24 -12.99 -4.76
C LEU A 457 12.53 -14.39 -5.33
N ASN A 458 13.77 -14.65 -5.76
CA ASN A 458 14.15 -15.96 -6.29
C ASN A 458 14.14 -17.05 -5.19
N LEU A 459 14.63 -16.75 -3.99
CA LEU A 459 14.54 -17.68 -2.86
C LEU A 459 13.07 -17.99 -2.48
N MET A 460 12.19 -16.98 -2.53
CA MET A 460 10.76 -17.17 -2.31
C MET A 460 10.13 -18.06 -3.40
N LYS A 461 10.56 -17.96 -4.66
CA LYS A 461 10.08 -18.82 -5.76
C LYS A 461 10.42 -20.28 -5.51
N GLU A 462 11.67 -20.57 -5.17
CA GLU A 462 12.13 -21.95 -4.93
C GLU A 462 11.36 -22.59 -3.76
N THR A 463 11.24 -21.86 -2.66
CA THR A 463 10.48 -22.30 -1.47
C THR A 463 9.01 -22.53 -1.79
N PHE A 464 8.38 -21.65 -2.58
CA PHE A 464 6.98 -21.80 -2.95
C PHE A 464 6.76 -23.03 -3.84
N ILE A 465 7.62 -23.26 -4.83
CA ILE A 465 7.52 -24.43 -5.70
C ILE A 465 7.71 -25.73 -4.90
N SER A 466 8.61 -25.77 -3.90
CA SER A 466 8.74 -26.95 -3.05
C SER A 466 7.49 -27.23 -2.23
N THR A 467 6.74 -26.19 -1.80
CA THR A 467 5.46 -26.39 -1.09
C THR A 467 4.32 -26.92 -1.97
N LEU A 468 4.41 -26.71 -3.29
CA LEU A 468 3.44 -27.21 -4.25
C LEU A 468 3.69 -28.68 -4.62
N LYS A 469 4.89 -29.22 -4.41
CA LYS A 469 5.16 -30.64 -4.59
C LYS A 469 4.36 -31.43 -3.56
N LYS A 470 3.48 -32.33 -4.05
CA LYS A 470 2.59 -33.14 -3.23
C LYS A 470 2.82 -34.61 -3.48
N SER A 471 2.75 -35.42 -2.43
CA SER A 471 2.75 -36.88 -2.57
C SER A 471 1.50 -37.33 -3.34
N GLU A 472 1.51 -38.58 -3.82
CA GLU A 472 0.35 -39.17 -4.49
C GLU A 472 -0.88 -39.28 -3.57
N GLU A 473 -0.66 -39.60 -2.29
CA GLU A 473 -1.70 -39.64 -1.26
C GLU A 473 -2.32 -38.25 -1.03
N GLU A 474 -1.49 -37.21 -0.96
CA GLU A 474 -1.96 -35.83 -0.79
C GLU A 474 -2.80 -35.37 -1.99
N ARG A 475 -2.37 -35.70 -3.22
CA ARG A 475 -3.10 -35.35 -4.45
C ARG A 475 -4.46 -36.04 -4.51
N THR A 476 -4.51 -37.32 -4.15
CA THR A 476 -5.76 -38.08 -4.08
C THR A 476 -6.71 -37.52 -3.03
N ARG A 477 -6.17 -37.09 -1.87
CA ARG A 477 -6.96 -36.44 -0.82
C ARG A 477 -7.52 -35.09 -1.28
N ILE A 478 -6.70 -34.26 -1.93
CA ILE A 478 -7.11 -32.95 -2.48
C ILE A 478 -8.25 -33.12 -3.47
N GLU A 479 -8.14 -34.08 -4.39
CA GLU A 479 -9.20 -34.37 -5.35
C GLU A 479 -10.52 -34.67 -4.62
N ARG A 480 -10.51 -35.61 -3.66
CA ARG A 480 -11.71 -35.98 -2.89
C ARG A 480 -12.32 -34.82 -2.08
N GLN A 481 -11.49 -33.99 -1.46
CA GLN A 481 -11.94 -32.84 -0.66
C GLN A 481 -12.49 -31.68 -1.51
N THR A 482 -12.17 -31.69 -2.81
CA THR A 482 -12.54 -30.62 -3.74
C THR A 482 -13.59 -31.02 -4.77
N ILE A 483 -14.25 -32.18 -4.59
CA ILE A 483 -15.34 -32.69 -5.45
C ILE A 483 -16.48 -31.67 -5.60
N LEU A 484 -16.76 -30.86 -4.58
CA LEU A 484 -17.79 -29.80 -4.64
C LEU A 484 -17.35 -28.55 -5.43
N GLN A 485 -16.16 -28.57 -6.01
CA GLN A 485 -15.61 -27.56 -6.94
C GLN A 485 -15.86 -26.11 -6.51
N SER A 486 -16.69 -25.36 -7.23
CA SER A 486 -16.95 -23.94 -6.96
C SER A 486 -17.59 -23.67 -5.60
N GLU A 487 -18.19 -24.68 -4.98
CA GLU A 487 -18.76 -24.62 -3.63
C GLU A 487 -17.72 -25.02 -2.55
N SER A 488 -16.56 -25.56 -2.96
CA SER A 488 -15.43 -25.86 -2.06
C SER A 488 -14.48 -24.67 -1.95
N SER A 489 -14.32 -24.15 -0.72
CA SER A 489 -13.35 -23.09 -0.44
C SER A 489 -11.90 -23.54 -0.66
N GLU A 490 -11.62 -24.82 -0.44
CA GLU A 490 -10.29 -25.41 -0.65
C GLU A 490 -9.95 -25.47 -2.15
N TRP A 491 -10.92 -25.85 -2.99
CA TRP A 491 -10.79 -25.81 -4.44
C TRP A 491 -10.46 -24.40 -4.95
N LEU A 492 -11.11 -23.37 -4.40
CA LEU A 492 -10.87 -21.98 -4.79
C LEU A 492 -9.47 -21.50 -4.42
N GLU A 493 -8.96 -21.83 -3.24
CA GLU A 493 -7.63 -21.40 -2.79
C GLU A 493 -6.51 -22.14 -3.53
N LEU A 494 -6.63 -23.46 -3.70
CA LEU A 494 -5.66 -24.23 -4.48
C LEU A 494 -5.60 -23.74 -5.93
N ARG A 495 -6.73 -23.38 -6.55
CA ARG A 495 -6.73 -22.82 -7.90
C ARG A 495 -6.11 -21.43 -8.04
N ARG A 496 -5.91 -20.69 -6.94
CA ARG A 496 -5.19 -19.41 -6.97
C ARG A 496 -3.68 -19.58 -7.01
N SER A 497 -3.17 -20.68 -6.47
CA SER A 497 -1.74 -21.01 -6.54
C SER A 497 -1.36 -21.78 -7.81
N LEU A 498 -2.33 -22.29 -8.57
CA LEU A 498 -2.11 -23.11 -9.77
C LEU A 498 -2.53 -22.39 -11.07
N LEU A 499 -1.82 -22.70 -12.17
CA LEU A 499 -2.34 -22.43 -13.51
C LEU A 499 -3.28 -23.56 -13.92
N THR A 500 -4.55 -23.22 -14.15
CA THR A 500 -5.61 -24.20 -14.40
C THR A 500 -5.90 -24.42 -15.89
N ALA A 501 -6.27 -25.65 -16.26
CA ALA A 501 -6.47 -26.08 -17.65
C ALA A 501 -7.40 -25.18 -18.47
N SER A 502 -8.47 -24.65 -17.86
CA SER A 502 -9.40 -23.72 -18.53
C SER A 502 -8.78 -22.40 -19.01
N ASN A 503 -7.57 -22.07 -18.54
CA ASN A 503 -6.80 -20.91 -18.97
C ASN A 503 -5.61 -21.24 -19.87
N PHE A 504 -5.29 -22.52 -20.10
CA PHE A 504 -4.13 -22.92 -20.92
C PHE A 504 -4.21 -22.35 -22.33
N GLY A 505 -5.38 -22.45 -22.98
CA GLY A 505 -5.56 -21.91 -24.34
C GLY A 505 -5.29 -20.41 -24.43
N LYS A 506 -5.62 -19.63 -23.39
CA LYS A 506 -5.33 -18.18 -23.36
C LYS A 506 -3.84 -17.90 -23.27
N VAL A 507 -3.11 -18.69 -22.48
CA VAL A 507 -1.65 -18.57 -22.31
C VAL A 507 -0.92 -18.99 -23.58
N ILE A 508 -1.26 -20.15 -24.16
CA ILE A 508 -0.59 -20.71 -25.34
C ILE A 508 -0.71 -19.79 -26.56
N LYS A 509 -1.86 -19.12 -26.69
CA LYS A 509 -2.20 -18.21 -27.79
C LYS A 509 -1.84 -16.75 -27.49
N MET A 510 -1.30 -16.45 -26.30
CA MET A 510 -0.78 -15.13 -25.98
C MET A 510 0.36 -14.81 -26.96
N ARG A 511 0.28 -13.64 -27.60
CA ARG A 511 1.35 -13.21 -28.49
C ARG A 511 2.57 -12.79 -27.66
N PRO A 512 3.81 -13.02 -28.14
CA PRO A 512 5.02 -12.65 -27.41
C PRO A 512 5.13 -11.16 -27.06
N ASP A 513 4.50 -10.31 -27.88
CA ASP A 513 4.49 -8.85 -27.79
C ASP A 513 3.29 -8.28 -27.03
N THR A 514 2.57 -9.12 -26.28
CA THR A 514 1.41 -8.72 -25.49
C THR A 514 1.73 -8.83 -24.00
N SER A 515 1.42 -7.77 -23.24
CA SER A 515 1.63 -7.79 -21.78
C SER A 515 0.84 -8.90 -21.09
N CYS A 516 1.49 -9.61 -20.16
CA CYS A 516 0.86 -10.65 -19.35
C CYS A 516 -0.06 -10.09 -18.25
N ALA A 517 0.06 -8.79 -17.93
CA ALA A 517 -0.62 -8.15 -16.80
C ALA A 517 -2.14 -8.38 -16.80
N ASN A 518 -2.80 -8.29 -17.96
CA ASN A 518 -4.25 -8.50 -18.04
C ASN A 518 -4.67 -9.94 -17.74
N ILE A 519 -3.90 -10.93 -18.20
CA ILE A 519 -4.16 -12.34 -17.93
C ILE A 519 -3.88 -12.65 -16.46
N VAL A 520 -2.73 -12.20 -15.93
CA VAL A 520 -2.38 -12.37 -14.50
C VAL A 520 -3.43 -11.71 -13.60
N LYS A 521 -3.89 -10.50 -13.94
CA LYS A 521 -4.97 -9.81 -13.22
C LYS A 521 -6.29 -10.59 -13.25
N GLN A 522 -6.62 -11.19 -14.39
CA GLN A 522 -7.80 -12.06 -14.52
C GLN A 522 -7.69 -13.33 -13.66
N LEU A 523 -6.50 -13.91 -13.56
CA LEU A 523 -6.27 -15.15 -12.82
C LEU A 523 -6.22 -14.94 -11.30
N LEU A 524 -5.53 -13.89 -10.83
CA LEU A 524 -5.23 -13.71 -9.40
C LEU A 524 -6.23 -12.79 -8.67
N TYR A 525 -6.80 -11.79 -9.36
CA TYR A 525 -7.52 -10.69 -8.68
C TYR A 525 -8.97 -10.51 -9.09
N LYS A 526 -9.39 -11.01 -10.26
CA LYS A 526 -10.80 -10.96 -10.65
C LYS A 526 -11.59 -12.07 -9.97
N ILE A 527 -12.25 -11.71 -8.87
CA ILE A 527 -13.33 -12.51 -8.28
C ILE A 527 -14.58 -12.31 -9.15
N ASN A 528 -15.08 -13.40 -9.75
CA ASN A 528 -16.40 -13.55 -10.39
C ASN A 528 -17.04 -12.28 -10.97
N ILE A 529 -16.81 -12.02 -12.25
CA ILE A 529 -17.70 -11.13 -13.02
C ILE A 529 -18.96 -11.93 -13.31
N ASN A 530 -20.15 -11.47 -12.90
CA ASN A 530 -21.43 -12.03 -13.35
C ASN A 530 -21.66 -11.69 -14.83
N ALA A 531 -20.86 -12.28 -15.72
CA ALA A 531 -21.08 -12.20 -17.15
C ALA A 531 -22.15 -13.23 -17.54
N ALA A 532 -23.15 -12.81 -18.31
CA ALA A 532 -24.25 -13.67 -18.72
C ALA A 532 -23.82 -15.08 -19.18
N PRO A 533 -22.74 -15.26 -20.00
CA PRO A 533 -22.28 -16.59 -20.41
C PRO A 533 -21.85 -17.52 -19.28
N MET A 534 -21.31 -16.99 -18.18
CA MET A 534 -20.87 -17.81 -17.05
C MET A 534 -22.03 -18.20 -16.14
N GLN A 535 -23.02 -17.31 -15.99
CA GLN A 535 -24.24 -17.61 -15.25
C GLN A 535 -25.05 -18.70 -15.97
N HIS A 536 -25.25 -18.56 -17.28
CA HIS A 536 -25.89 -19.59 -18.11
C HIS A 536 -25.16 -20.94 -18.05
N GLY A 537 -23.82 -20.93 -18.08
CA GLY A 537 -23.03 -22.15 -17.89
C GLY A 537 -23.38 -22.87 -16.60
N ARG A 538 -23.31 -22.17 -15.46
CA ARG A 538 -23.61 -22.74 -14.13
C ARG A 538 -25.04 -23.23 -13.96
N GLU A 539 -26.00 -22.52 -14.54
CA GLU A 539 -27.42 -22.88 -14.45
C GLU A 539 -27.73 -24.20 -15.18
N TYR A 540 -27.09 -24.44 -16.32
CA TYR A 540 -27.42 -25.56 -17.20
C TYR A 540 -26.40 -26.70 -17.21
N GLU A 541 -25.23 -26.56 -16.58
CA GLU A 541 -24.19 -27.61 -16.52
C GLU A 541 -24.71 -28.92 -15.94
N LYS A 542 -25.42 -28.88 -14.80
CA LYS A 542 -26.00 -30.09 -14.17
C LYS A 542 -27.03 -30.77 -15.07
N LYS A 543 -27.88 -29.98 -15.73
CA LYS A 543 -28.88 -30.49 -16.69
C LYS A 543 -28.21 -31.14 -17.91
N ALA A 544 -27.17 -30.49 -18.43
CA ALA A 544 -26.41 -30.98 -19.57
C ALA A 544 -25.67 -32.30 -19.25
N LEU A 545 -25.10 -32.44 -18.05
CA LEU A 545 -24.49 -33.68 -17.58
C LEU A 545 -25.52 -34.81 -17.42
N GLN A 546 -26.71 -34.52 -16.86
CA GLN A 546 -27.80 -35.50 -16.74
C GLN A 546 -28.29 -35.98 -18.10
N GLN A 547 -28.47 -35.05 -19.04
CA GLN A 547 -28.90 -35.37 -20.40
C GLN A 547 -27.81 -36.16 -21.14
N LEU A 548 -26.53 -35.82 -20.97
CA LEU A 548 -25.41 -36.58 -21.53
C LEU A 548 -25.35 -38.01 -20.98
N SER A 549 -25.49 -38.17 -19.65
CA SER A 549 -25.54 -39.47 -18.98
C SER A 549 -26.66 -40.35 -19.52
N THR A 550 -27.84 -39.76 -19.77
CA THR A 550 -28.99 -40.47 -20.35
C THR A 550 -28.81 -40.80 -21.83
N GLN A 551 -28.33 -39.83 -22.63
CA GLN A 551 -28.16 -39.97 -24.08
C GLN A 551 -27.12 -41.04 -24.44
N GLU A 552 -25.99 -41.05 -23.75
CA GLU A 552 -24.85 -41.91 -24.07
C GLU A 552 -24.77 -43.13 -23.13
N ALA A 553 -25.75 -43.30 -22.22
CA ALA A 553 -25.79 -44.34 -21.19
C ALA A 553 -24.48 -44.41 -20.35
N LEU A 554 -24.00 -43.25 -19.88
CA LEU A 554 -22.75 -43.11 -19.14
C LEU A 554 -22.99 -42.86 -17.66
N ASP A 555 -22.27 -43.55 -16.78
CA ASP A 555 -22.22 -43.25 -15.34
C ASP A 555 -21.19 -42.14 -15.08
N ILE A 556 -21.66 -40.90 -14.96
CA ILE A 556 -20.80 -39.73 -14.77
C ILE A 556 -20.70 -39.39 -13.29
N ARG A 557 -19.52 -39.62 -12.71
CA ARG A 557 -19.19 -39.32 -11.33
C ARG A 557 -18.56 -37.92 -11.20
N PRO A 558 -18.87 -37.15 -10.14
CA PRO A 558 -18.25 -35.86 -9.91
C PRO A 558 -16.78 -36.06 -9.50
N CYS A 559 -15.94 -35.05 -9.78
CA CYS A 559 -14.53 -35.07 -9.42
C CYS A 559 -14.04 -33.71 -8.96
N GLY A 560 -12.94 -33.71 -8.22
CA GLY A 560 -12.30 -32.51 -7.70
C GLY A 560 -11.13 -32.00 -8.54
N LEU A 561 -10.22 -31.30 -7.87
CA LEU A 561 -9.03 -30.72 -8.45
C LEU A 561 -7.89 -31.75 -8.52
N TYR A 562 -7.41 -31.96 -9.73
CA TYR A 562 -6.16 -32.69 -10.00
C TYR A 562 -4.99 -31.73 -10.09
N ILE A 563 -3.86 -32.14 -9.53
CA ILE A 563 -2.57 -31.44 -9.59
C ILE A 563 -1.59 -32.33 -10.32
N ASP A 564 -0.85 -31.74 -11.26
CA ASP A 564 0.09 -32.49 -12.09
C ASP A 564 1.26 -33.08 -11.26
N PRO A 565 1.64 -34.35 -11.47
CA PRO A 565 2.74 -34.98 -10.75
C PRO A 565 4.11 -34.32 -10.99
N GLU A 566 4.37 -33.92 -12.23
CA GLU A 566 5.68 -33.47 -12.69
C GLU A 566 5.80 -31.95 -12.62
N ILE A 567 4.69 -31.25 -12.87
CA ILE A 567 4.60 -29.80 -12.93
C ILE A 567 3.62 -29.31 -11.86
N PRO A 568 4.02 -29.25 -10.58
CA PRO A 568 3.12 -29.13 -9.42
C PRO A 568 2.32 -27.82 -9.34
N TYR A 569 2.57 -26.89 -10.26
CA TYR A 569 1.84 -25.64 -10.41
C TYR A 569 0.79 -25.68 -11.55
N LEU A 570 0.61 -26.81 -12.23
CA LEU A 570 -0.50 -27.04 -13.16
C LEU A 570 -1.61 -27.83 -12.47
N GLY A 571 -2.85 -27.44 -12.76
CA GLY A 571 -4.03 -28.11 -12.22
C GLY A 571 -5.19 -28.20 -13.20
N ALA A 572 -6.08 -29.15 -12.96
CA ALA A 572 -7.24 -29.39 -13.81
C ALA A 572 -8.44 -29.86 -12.98
N THR A 573 -9.63 -29.49 -13.42
CA THR A 573 -10.90 -29.98 -12.87
C THR A 573 -11.76 -30.31 -14.08
N PRO A 574 -11.94 -31.59 -14.42
CA PRO A 574 -12.97 -32.02 -15.36
C PRO A 574 -14.38 -31.78 -14.81
N ASP A 575 -15.38 -31.74 -15.69
CA ASP A 575 -16.79 -31.60 -15.28
C ASP A 575 -17.34 -32.94 -14.74
N GLY A 576 -16.73 -34.06 -15.11
CA GLY A 576 -17.02 -35.39 -14.56
C GLY A 576 -16.00 -36.45 -14.98
N ILE A 577 -16.11 -37.63 -14.37
CA ILE A 577 -15.29 -38.82 -14.66
C ILE A 577 -16.22 -40.00 -14.84
N ILE A 578 -15.94 -40.84 -15.84
CA ILE A 578 -16.72 -42.06 -16.10
C ILE A 578 -16.00 -43.25 -15.46
N ASP A 579 -14.73 -43.44 -15.82
CA ASP A 579 -13.89 -44.57 -15.41
C ASP A 579 -12.44 -44.12 -15.19
N GLU A 580 -11.53 -45.08 -15.08
CA GLU A 580 -10.11 -44.79 -14.86
C GLU A 580 -9.40 -44.20 -16.09
N GLU A 581 -10.02 -44.16 -17.26
CA GLU A 581 -9.41 -43.68 -18.50
C GLU A 581 -10.12 -42.46 -19.11
N THR A 582 -11.33 -42.15 -18.65
CA THR A 582 -12.26 -41.25 -19.35
C THR A 582 -12.78 -40.13 -18.47
N ILE A 583 -12.59 -38.89 -18.95
CA ILE A 583 -13.15 -37.67 -18.34
C ILE A 583 -14.27 -37.09 -19.20
N VAL A 584 -15.06 -36.20 -18.61
CA VAL A 584 -16.15 -35.48 -19.28
C VAL A 584 -15.92 -33.97 -19.18
N GLU A 585 -16.16 -33.28 -20.28
CA GLU A 585 -16.17 -31.82 -20.34
C GLU A 585 -17.40 -31.35 -21.12
N VAL A 586 -18.22 -30.50 -20.52
CA VAL A 586 -19.48 -30.01 -21.09
C VAL A 586 -19.43 -28.49 -21.23
N LYS A 587 -19.82 -27.98 -22.40
CA LYS A 587 -19.94 -26.54 -22.65
C LYS A 587 -21.38 -26.16 -22.98
N CYS A 588 -21.90 -25.14 -22.29
CA CYS A 588 -23.24 -24.58 -22.52
C CYS A 588 -23.17 -23.14 -23.10
N PRO A 589 -22.74 -22.94 -24.37
CA PRO A 589 -22.59 -21.60 -24.94
C PRO A 589 -23.96 -20.94 -25.20
N ILE A 590 -24.19 -19.76 -24.58
CA ILE A 590 -25.43 -18.96 -24.76
C ILE A 590 -25.83 -18.79 -26.23
N THR A 591 -24.85 -18.57 -27.11
CA THR A 591 -25.16 -18.34 -28.52
C THR A 591 -25.78 -19.56 -29.17
N ALA A 592 -25.28 -20.76 -28.89
CA ALA A 592 -25.88 -21.98 -29.41
C ALA A 592 -27.28 -22.20 -28.81
N PHE A 593 -27.48 -21.82 -27.54
CA PHE A 593 -28.81 -21.88 -26.92
C PHE A 593 -29.83 -20.92 -27.58
N LYS A 594 -29.40 -19.72 -27.99
CA LYS A 594 -30.30 -18.73 -28.59
C LYS A 594 -30.59 -18.93 -30.08
N THR A 595 -29.60 -19.40 -30.85
CA THR A 595 -29.71 -19.48 -32.32
C THR A 595 -29.60 -20.90 -32.87
N GLY A 596 -29.47 -21.91 -32.01
CA GLY A 596 -29.12 -23.27 -32.43
C GLY A 596 -27.64 -23.45 -32.75
N LEU A 597 -27.17 -24.69 -32.65
CA LEU A 597 -25.75 -25.04 -32.79
C LEU A 597 -25.23 -24.87 -34.23
N GLU A 598 -25.99 -25.30 -35.24
CA GLU A 598 -25.57 -25.25 -36.65
C GLU A 598 -25.41 -23.81 -37.16
N GLU A 599 -26.34 -22.94 -36.79
CA GLU A 599 -26.28 -21.52 -37.13
C GLU A 599 -25.12 -20.83 -36.40
N ALA A 600 -24.89 -21.19 -35.13
CA ALA A 600 -23.77 -20.65 -34.35
C ALA A 600 -22.39 -21.07 -34.89
N ILE A 601 -22.26 -22.30 -35.44
CA ILE A 601 -21.06 -22.76 -36.13
C ILE A 601 -20.90 -22.02 -37.46
N THR A 602 -21.97 -21.91 -38.26
CA THR A 602 -21.93 -21.25 -39.58
C THR A 602 -21.58 -19.77 -39.48
N LYS A 603 -22.14 -19.07 -38.48
CA LYS A 603 -21.82 -17.66 -38.17
C LYS A 603 -20.49 -17.47 -37.46
N LYS A 604 -19.67 -18.52 -37.30
CA LYS A 604 -18.37 -18.50 -36.60
C LYS A 604 -18.45 -17.95 -35.17
N LYS A 605 -19.57 -18.15 -34.50
CA LYS A 605 -19.75 -17.77 -33.08
C LYS A 605 -19.33 -18.92 -32.14
N VAL A 606 -19.41 -20.17 -32.61
CA VAL A 606 -18.82 -21.36 -31.96
C VAL A 606 -17.78 -21.97 -32.89
N ASN A 607 -16.51 -21.60 -32.69
CA ASN A 607 -15.39 -21.95 -33.60
C ASN A 607 -14.61 -23.20 -33.17
N PHE A 608 -15.28 -24.12 -32.48
CA PHE A 608 -14.69 -25.38 -32.07
C PHE A 608 -14.65 -26.39 -33.23
N TRP A 609 -15.68 -26.40 -34.08
CA TRP A 609 -15.68 -27.13 -35.35
C TRP A 609 -15.45 -26.19 -36.53
N ILE A 610 -14.66 -26.65 -37.49
CA ILE A 610 -14.36 -25.96 -38.74
C ILE A 610 -14.79 -26.87 -39.89
N LYS A 611 -15.47 -26.31 -40.91
CA LYS A 611 -15.78 -27.05 -42.13
C LYS A 611 -14.50 -27.24 -42.96
N ASP A 612 -14.20 -28.49 -43.33
CA ASP A 612 -13.13 -28.79 -44.27
C ASP A 612 -13.53 -28.42 -45.72
N LYS A 613 -12.62 -28.67 -46.68
CA LYS A 613 -12.88 -28.36 -48.10
C LYS A 613 -14.05 -29.16 -48.70
N LEU A 614 -14.47 -30.24 -48.05
CA LEU A 614 -15.56 -31.12 -48.46
C LEU A 614 -16.87 -30.81 -47.70
N GLY A 615 -16.85 -29.84 -46.79
CA GLY A 615 -18.01 -29.43 -45.98
C GLY A 615 -18.17 -30.18 -44.65
N ASN A 616 -17.31 -31.14 -44.34
CA ASN A 616 -17.37 -31.92 -43.10
C ASN A 616 -16.83 -31.13 -41.90
N LEU A 617 -17.44 -31.33 -40.73
CA LEU A 617 -17.00 -30.67 -39.49
C LEU A 617 -15.78 -31.37 -38.90
N LYS A 618 -14.68 -30.62 -38.72
CA LYS A 618 -13.44 -31.07 -38.07
C LYS A 618 -13.15 -30.24 -36.83
N ILE A 619 -12.63 -30.89 -35.78
CA ILE A 619 -12.23 -30.19 -34.54
C ILE A 619 -11.06 -29.23 -34.80
N ASN A 620 -11.21 -28.00 -34.32
CA ASN A 620 -10.19 -26.98 -34.32
C ASN A 620 -9.17 -27.22 -33.20
N LYS A 621 -8.05 -27.87 -33.53
CA LYS A 621 -6.94 -28.13 -32.59
C LYS A 621 -6.26 -26.85 -32.05
N ASN A 622 -6.57 -25.66 -32.57
CA ASN A 622 -6.08 -24.37 -32.06
C ASN A 622 -7.15 -23.61 -31.24
N HIS A 623 -8.22 -24.28 -30.85
CA HIS A 623 -9.28 -23.72 -30.02
C HIS A 623 -8.94 -23.76 -28.51
N ASN A 624 -9.48 -22.81 -27.74
CA ASN A 624 -9.21 -22.75 -26.30
C ASN A 624 -9.74 -23.99 -25.56
N TRP A 625 -10.91 -24.50 -25.97
CA TRP A 625 -11.48 -25.73 -25.41
C TRP A 625 -10.64 -26.96 -25.72
N PHE A 626 -10.01 -27.04 -26.90
CA PHE A 626 -9.12 -28.15 -27.21
C PHE A 626 -7.88 -28.16 -26.29
N TYR A 627 -7.25 -27.00 -26.08
CA TYR A 627 -6.14 -26.88 -25.14
C TYR A 627 -6.54 -27.12 -23.69
N GLN A 628 -7.78 -26.78 -23.31
CA GLN A 628 -8.32 -27.11 -21.99
C GLN A 628 -8.42 -28.64 -21.82
N VAL A 629 -9.04 -29.33 -22.78
CA VAL A 629 -9.21 -30.79 -22.73
C VAL A 629 -7.87 -31.52 -22.73
N GLN A 630 -6.94 -31.15 -23.63
CA GLN A 630 -5.59 -31.74 -23.64
C GLN A 630 -4.85 -31.49 -22.31
N GLY A 631 -5.04 -30.31 -21.72
CA GLY A 631 -4.51 -30.00 -20.39
C GLY A 631 -5.12 -30.88 -19.28
N GLN A 632 -6.44 -31.08 -19.30
CA GLN A 632 -7.12 -31.96 -18.35
C GLN A 632 -6.63 -33.41 -18.49
N LEU A 633 -6.54 -33.94 -19.72
CA LEU A 633 -6.06 -35.30 -19.99
C LEU A 633 -4.61 -35.51 -19.50
N HIS A 634 -3.74 -34.54 -19.72
CA HIS A 634 -2.36 -34.61 -19.25
C HIS A 634 -2.28 -34.63 -17.71
N VAL A 635 -2.94 -33.66 -17.05
CA VAL A 635 -2.88 -33.48 -15.58
C VAL A 635 -3.54 -34.66 -14.84
N THR A 636 -4.64 -35.18 -15.37
CA THR A 636 -5.37 -36.32 -14.78
C THR A 636 -4.77 -37.68 -15.15
N ARG A 637 -3.81 -37.72 -16.09
CA ARG A 637 -3.24 -38.93 -16.70
C ARG A 637 -4.28 -39.86 -17.35
N LYS A 638 -5.38 -39.30 -17.87
CA LYS A 638 -6.48 -40.02 -18.53
C LYS A 638 -6.28 -40.13 -20.04
N ALA A 639 -6.83 -41.16 -20.67
CA ALA A 639 -6.60 -41.47 -22.08
C ALA A 639 -7.49 -40.66 -23.03
N LYS A 640 -8.75 -40.39 -22.63
CA LYS A 640 -9.74 -39.74 -23.50
C LYS A 640 -10.75 -38.89 -22.73
N CYS A 641 -11.36 -37.95 -23.44
CA CYS A 641 -12.39 -37.06 -22.93
C CYS A 641 -13.63 -37.14 -23.82
N VAL A 642 -14.79 -37.36 -23.21
CA VAL A 642 -16.10 -37.14 -23.85
C VAL A 642 -16.41 -35.64 -23.75
N PHE A 643 -16.30 -34.95 -24.87
CA PHE A 643 -16.57 -33.51 -24.97
C PHE A 643 -17.99 -33.31 -25.50
N ALA A 644 -18.83 -32.59 -24.75
CA ALA A 644 -20.21 -32.33 -25.14
C ALA A 644 -20.52 -30.83 -25.21
N VAL A 645 -21.33 -30.43 -26.18
CA VAL A 645 -21.89 -29.07 -26.26
C VAL A 645 -23.39 -29.12 -26.14
N TRP A 646 -23.90 -28.44 -25.12
CA TRP A 646 -25.31 -28.33 -24.80
C TRP A 646 -25.90 -27.02 -25.33
N PHE A 647 -27.07 -27.11 -25.96
CA PHE A 647 -27.72 -25.98 -26.63
C PHE A 647 -29.25 -26.02 -26.61
N SER A 648 -29.90 -27.10 -26.15
CA SER A 648 -31.36 -27.13 -25.93
C SER A 648 -31.73 -28.30 -25.01
N GLU A 649 -32.82 -28.17 -24.26
CA GLU A 649 -33.45 -29.29 -23.52
C GLU A 649 -34.20 -30.25 -24.47
N SER A 650 -34.62 -29.76 -25.65
CA SER A 650 -35.44 -30.52 -26.61
C SER A 650 -34.64 -31.23 -27.71
N GLN A 651 -33.32 -31.04 -27.78
CA GLN A 651 -32.46 -31.61 -28.81
C GLN A 651 -31.24 -32.32 -28.18
N PRO A 652 -30.70 -33.37 -28.82
CA PRO A 652 -29.54 -34.11 -28.31
C PRO A 652 -28.29 -33.22 -28.26
N LEU A 653 -27.40 -33.49 -27.29
CA LEU A 653 -26.11 -32.81 -27.20
C LEU A 653 -25.23 -33.25 -28.36
N LYS A 654 -24.40 -32.33 -28.87
CA LYS A 654 -23.33 -32.70 -29.80
C LYS A 654 -22.12 -33.20 -29.00
N THR A 655 -21.80 -34.47 -29.15
CA THR A 655 -20.70 -35.16 -28.48
C THR A 655 -19.53 -35.44 -29.44
N GLU A 656 -18.31 -35.43 -28.91
CA GLU A 656 -17.07 -35.79 -29.60
C GLU A 656 -16.13 -36.48 -28.61
N VAL A 657 -15.37 -37.48 -29.06
CA VAL A 657 -14.33 -38.12 -28.23
C VAL A 657 -12.97 -37.53 -28.59
N ILE A 658 -12.28 -36.96 -27.60
CA ILE A 658 -10.96 -36.36 -27.76
C ILE A 658 -9.93 -37.21 -27.02
N TYR A 659 -8.96 -37.75 -27.76
CA TYR A 659 -7.87 -38.53 -27.20
C TYR A 659 -6.72 -37.65 -26.71
N ARG A 660 -5.99 -38.13 -25.71
CA ARG A 660 -4.77 -37.51 -25.18
C ARG A 660 -3.71 -37.45 -26.28
N ASP A 661 -3.15 -36.27 -26.49
CA ASP A 661 -2.14 -35.96 -27.50
C ASP A 661 -0.88 -35.45 -26.76
N ASP A 662 -0.04 -36.39 -26.33
CA ASP A 662 1.17 -36.09 -25.54
C ASP A 662 2.18 -35.25 -26.34
N ASP A 663 2.30 -35.50 -27.65
CA ASP A 663 3.14 -34.69 -28.54
C ASP A 663 2.68 -33.23 -28.58
N CYS A 664 1.36 -32.99 -28.62
CA CYS A 664 0.82 -31.64 -28.54
C CYS A 664 1.15 -31.00 -27.19
N PHE A 665 1.01 -31.73 -26.08
CA PHE A 665 1.32 -31.17 -24.77
C PHE A 665 2.81 -30.82 -24.64
N GLU A 666 3.70 -31.76 -24.93
CA GLU A 666 5.15 -31.62 -24.75
C GLU A 666 5.71 -30.52 -25.67
N ASN A 667 5.37 -30.56 -26.96
CA ASN A 667 6.00 -29.68 -27.96
C ASN A 667 5.31 -28.32 -28.09
N LYS A 668 4.01 -28.19 -27.78
CA LYS A 668 3.25 -26.94 -27.99
C LYS A 668 2.79 -26.25 -26.71
N MET A 669 2.56 -26.99 -25.63
CA MET A 669 1.93 -26.45 -24.41
C MET A 669 2.94 -26.23 -23.28
N LYS A 670 3.68 -27.27 -22.90
CA LYS A 670 4.50 -27.34 -21.67
C LYS A 670 5.40 -26.13 -21.48
N SER A 671 6.31 -25.87 -22.42
CA SER A 671 7.27 -24.76 -22.32
C SER A 671 6.60 -23.40 -22.13
N LYS A 672 5.50 -23.13 -22.85
CA LYS A 672 4.76 -21.86 -22.74
C LYS A 672 4.04 -21.74 -21.39
N LEU A 673 3.44 -22.82 -20.91
CA LEU A 673 2.72 -22.84 -19.62
C LEU A 673 3.69 -22.66 -18.45
N CYS A 674 4.82 -23.39 -18.46
CA CYS A 674 5.87 -23.27 -17.44
C CYS A 674 6.48 -21.87 -17.40
N ASN A 675 6.89 -21.34 -18.56
CA ASN A 675 7.48 -20.00 -18.64
C ASN A 675 6.49 -18.92 -18.18
N PHE A 676 5.22 -19.03 -18.54
CA PHE A 676 4.20 -18.09 -18.10
C PHE A 676 3.97 -18.16 -16.59
N TYR A 677 3.89 -19.36 -16.01
CA TYR A 677 3.71 -19.50 -14.57
C TYR A 677 4.90 -18.92 -13.80
N LEU A 678 6.12 -19.37 -14.09
CA LEU A 678 7.33 -19.00 -13.35
C LEU A 678 7.67 -17.51 -13.45
N ASN A 679 7.43 -16.89 -14.61
CA ASN A 679 7.87 -15.53 -14.88
C ASN A 679 6.75 -14.47 -14.81
N CYS A 680 5.48 -14.87 -14.89
CA CYS A 680 4.35 -13.92 -14.87
C CYS A 680 3.45 -14.10 -13.65
N ILE A 681 3.05 -15.34 -13.32
CA ILE A 681 2.12 -15.60 -12.21
C ILE A 681 2.85 -15.63 -10.87
N LEU A 682 3.88 -16.46 -10.75
CA LEU A 682 4.58 -16.71 -9.50
C LEU A 682 5.17 -15.45 -8.85
N PRO A 683 5.80 -14.51 -9.59
CA PRO A 683 6.28 -13.25 -8.99
C PRO A 683 5.14 -12.40 -8.41
N GLU A 684 3.96 -12.42 -9.05
CA GLU A 684 2.80 -11.66 -8.58
C GLU A 684 2.10 -12.33 -7.40
N ILE A 685 2.19 -13.66 -7.26
CA ILE A 685 1.75 -14.38 -6.05
C ILE A 685 2.64 -14.03 -4.84
N LEU A 686 3.95 -13.97 -5.05
CA LEU A 686 4.95 -13.82 -3.98
C LEU A 686 5.14 -12.37 -3.54
N ASP A 687 5.17 -11.45 -4.50
CA ASP A 687 5.28 -10.02 -4.24
C ASP A 687 4.23 -9.26 -5.08
N PRO A 688 2.96 -9.24 -4.63
CA PRO A 688 1.85 -8.70 -5.42
C PRO A 688 1.98 -7.20 -5.63
N ARG A 689 2.10 -6.77 -6.88
CA ARG A 689 2.11 -5.35 -7.28
C ARG A 689 0.70 -4.79 -7.39
N HIS A 690 -0.27 -5.60 -7.82
CA HIS A 690 -1.63 -5.13 -8.03
C HIS A 690 -2.30 -4.62 -6.75
N THR A 691 -2.08 -5.28 -5.61
CA THR A 691 -2.58 -4.86 -4.29
C THR A 691 -1.86 -3.63 -3.72
N ARG A 692 -0.75 -3.23 -4.34
CA ARG A 692 0.01 -2.00 -4.03
C ARG A 692 -0.29 -0.86 -5.00
N ASN A 693 -1.31 -1.01 -5.86
CA ASN A 693 -1.63 -0.09 -6.98
C ASN A 693 -0.47 0.11 -7.97
N MET A 694 0.39 -0.89 -8.14
CA MET A 694 1.48 -0.89 -9.12
C MET A 694 1.12 -1.76 -10.33
N GLU A 695 1.76 -1.49 -11.48
CA GLU A 695 1.60 -2.33 -12.67
C GLU A 695 2.26 -3.70 -12.46
N ILE A 696 1.53 -4.76 -12.83
CA ILE A 696 1.99 -6.15 -12.75
C ILE A 696 3.25 -6.34 -13.61
N ARG A 697 4.22 -7.10 -13.08
CA ARG A 697 5.50 -7.36 -13.75
C ARG A 697 5.30 -8.01 -15.11
N ASN A 698 5.93 -7.43 -16.14
CA ASN A 698 6.20 -8.13 -17.38
C ASN A 698 7.62 -8.71 -17.33
N PRO A 699 7.84 -9.98 -17.70
CA PRO A 699 9.18 -10.53 -17.80
C PRO A 699 9.97 -9.94 -18.97
N ILE A 700 11.29 -10.01 -18.88
CA ILE A 700 12.25 -9.38 -19.80
C ILE A 700 11.93 -9.71 -21.26
N TYR A 701 11.68 -10.98 -21.58
CA TYR A 701 11.38 -11.41 -22.95
C TYR A 701 10.11 -10.77 -23.54
N ILE A 702 9.10 -10.45 -22.71
CA ILE A 702 7.89 -9.73 -23.17
C ILE A 702 8.21 -8.25 -23.38
N ILE A 703 8.97 -7.64 -22.47
CA ILE A 703 9.39 -6.23 -22.58
C ILE A 703 10.20 -6.02 -23.87
N GLU A 704 11.14 -6.91 -24.17
CA GLU A 704 11.95 -6.86 -25.39
C GLU A 704 11.10 -7.03 -26.65
N ALA A 705 10.16 -7.97 -26.65
CA ALA A 705 9.25 -8.19 -27.77
C ALA A 705 8.34 -6.97 -28.04
N ILE A 706 7.81 -6.34 -26.98
CA ILE A 706 7.03 -5.09 -27.06
C ILE A 706 7.89 -3.98 -27.67
N LYS A 707 9.10 -3.75 -27.15
CA LYS A 707 10.03 -2.74 -27.68
C LYS A 707 10.38 -2.98 -29.15
N LYS A 708 10.60 -4.23 -29.55
CA LYS A 708 10.88 -4.60 -30.95
C LYS A 708 9.70 -4.30 -31.87
N LYS A 709 8.47 -4.58 -31.43
CA LYS A 709 7.24 -4.24 -32.16
C LYS A 709 7.08 -2.73 -32.31
N GLU A 710 7.27 -1.97 -31.24
CA GLU A 710 7.20 -0.50 -31.26
C GLU A 710 8.23 0.10 -32.22
N LYS A 711 9.47 -0.42 -32.22
CA LYS A 711 10.51 -0.01 -33.18
C LYS A 711 10.10 -0.29 -34.63
N LYS A 712 9.53 -1.48 -34.90
CA LYS A 712 9.03 -1.83 -36.24
C LYS A 712 7.86 -0.93 -36.67
N GLN A 713 6.92 -0.63 -35.78
CA GLN A 713 5.81 0.28 -36.07
C GLN A 713 6.29 1.71 -36.34
N LYS A 714 7.24 2.23 -35.54
CA LYS A 714 7.84 3.54 -35.80
C LYS A 714 8.54 3.59 -37.15
N LEU A 715 9.24 2.52 -37.54
CA LEU A 715 9.89 2.43 -38.85
C LEU A 715 8.87 2.36 -40.00
N GLU A 716 7.78 1.61 -39.86
CA GLU A 716 6.69 1.56 -40.85
C GLU A 716 5.96 2.90 -40.99
N ILE A 717 5.73 3.61 -39.88
CA ILE A 717 5.16 4.96 -39.89
C ILE A 717 6.10 5.95 -40.60
N SER A 718 7.41 5.86 -40.32
CA SER A 718 8.42 6.69 -40.99
C SER A 718 8.47 6.40 -42.51
N LYS A 719 8.49 5.13 -42.91
CA LYS A 719 8.41 4.73 -44.33
C LYS A 719 7.15 5.24 -45.01
N ARG A 720 5.98 5.13 -44.37
CA ARG A 720 4.71 5.67 -44.90
C ARG A 720 4.71 7.20 -45.01
N LYS A 721 5.37 7.92 -44.08
CA LYS A 721 5.56 9.37 -44.18
C LYS A 721 6.44 9.74 -45.37
N ILE A 722 7.60 9.07 -45.53
CA ILE A 722 8.52 9.29 -46.66
C ILE A 722 7.79 9.01 -47.99
N GLN A 723 7.05 7.90 -48.07
CA GLN A 723 6.33 7.50 -49.29
C GLN A 723 5.16 8.44 -49.65
N ARG A 724 4.66 9.24 -48.70
CA ARG A 724 3.68 10.32 -48.96
C ARG A 724 4.33 11.65 -49.36
N ILE A 725 5.58 11.90 -48.95
CA ILE A 725 6.31 13.13 -49.25
C ILE A 725 6.93 13.09 -50.65
N ILE A 726 7.38 11.92 -51.12
CA ILE A 726 8.03 11.76 -52.44
C ILE A 726 7.17 12.32 -53.59
N PRO A 727 5.87 11.98 -53.74
CA PRO A 727 5.06 12.50 -54.85
C PRO A 727 4.81 14.01 -54.77
N ILE A 728 4.74 14.57 -53.55
CA ILE A 728 4.54 16.00 -53.31
C ILE A 728 5.80 16.78 -53.69
N ALA A 729 6.97 16.24 -53.34
CA ALA A 729 8.26 16.82 -53.73
C ALA A 729 8.49 16.74 -55.25
N GLU A 730 8.08 15.65 -55.90
CA GLU A 730 8.12 15.52 -57.37
C GLU A 730 7.19 16.51 -58.07
N GLN A 731 5.95 16.70 -57.58
CA GLN A 731 5.05 17.73 -58.10
C GLN A 731 5.60 19.15 -57.91
N ALA A 732 6.16 19.46 -56.72
CA ALA A 732 6.77 20.75 -56.45
C ALA A 732 7.96 21.03 -57.39
N ASN A 733 8.81 20.04 -57.64
CA ASN A 733 9.92 20.16 -58.60
C ASN A 733 9.43 20.36 -60.04
N THR A 734 8.37 19.67 -60.45
CA THR A 734 7.79 19.84 -61.79
C THR A 734 7.21 21.25 -61.97
N THR A 735 6.54 21.76 -60.93
CA THR A 735 5.96 23.12 -60.90
C THR A 735 7.03 24.22 -60.86
N LEU A 736 8.13 24.00 -60.12
CA LEU A 736 9.29 24.90 -60.13
C LEU A 736 9.97 24.92 -61.50
N SER A 737 10.09 23.77 -62.15
CA SER A 737 10.68 23.66 -63.49
C SER A 737 9.82 24.38 -64.55
N SER A 738 8.49 24.29 -64.46
CA SER A 738 7.59 25.04 -65.35
C SER A 738 7.64 26.56 -65.09
N LEU A 739 7.71 26.99 -63.84
CA LEU A 739 7.84 28.41 -63.49
C LEU A 739 9.19 29.02 -63.94
N TYR A 740 10.26 28.22 -63.95
CA TYR A 740 11.56 28.65 -64.48
C TYR A 740 11.58 28.76 -66.02
N GLN A 741 10.79 27.94 -66.71
CA GLN A 741 10.59 28.06 -68.16
C GLN A 741 9.69 29.26 -68.52
N GLU A 742 8.79 29.68 -67.64
CA GLU A 742 7.98 30.88 -67.83
C GLU A 742 8.75 32.18 -67.50
N SER A 743 9.60 32.19 -66.47
CA SER A 743 10.39 33.37 -66.09
C SER A 743 11.48 33.75 -67.09
N THR A 744 11.97 32.79 -67.89
CA THR A 744 12.95 33.04 -68.96
C THR A 744 12.33 33.62 -70.25
N ARG A 745 10.99 33.73 -70.33
CA ARG A 745 10.28 34.31 -71.48
C ARG A 745 9.84 35.77 -71.30
N SER A 746 9.98 36.35 -70.12
CA SER A 746 9.47 37.70 -69.87
C SER A 746 10.25 38.40 -68.77
N SER A 747 11.29 39.15 -69.13
CA SER A 747 11.47 40.57 -68.73
C SER A 747 12.85 41.12 -69.11
N THR A 748 12.84 42.14 -69.97
CA THR A 748 13.84 43.22 -69.99
C THR A 748 13.64 44.13 -68.78
N PRO A 749 14.70 44.73 -68.21
CA PRO A 749 14.67 45.34 -66.88
C PRO A 749 14.34 46.83 -66.92
N VAL A 750 13.58 47.31 -65.92
CA VAL A 750 13.52 48.72 -65.55
C VAL A 750 13.61 48.83 -64.02
N ILE A 751 14.63 49.57 -63.58
CA ILE A 751 14.91 50.03 -62.21
C ILE A 751 14.42 51.49 -62.14
N PRO A 752 13.77 51.97 -61.05
CA PRO A 752 14.55 52.73 -60.06
C PRO A 752 14.11 52.62 -58.58
N GLU A 753 15.08 52.99 -57.74
CA GLU A 753 15.18 53.22 -56.28
C GLU A 753 14.07 54.16 -55.73
N ALA A 754 13.74 54.26 -54.43
CA ALA A 754 14.59 54.34 -53.24
C ALA A 754 13.78 54.12 -51.92
N ASP A 755 14.52 54.21 -50.80
CA ASP A 755 14.13 54.42 -49.39
C ASP A 755 14.18 53.21 -48.42
N GLN A 756 15.34 53.12 -47.74
CA GLN A 756 15.55 52.53 -46.41
C GLN A 756 15.01 53.51 -45.34
N PRO A 757 14.59 53.10 -44.11
CA PRO A 757 15.39 52.22 -43.25
C PRO A 757 14.69 51.29 -42.23
N THR A 758 15.45 50.27 -41.83
CA THR A 758 15.57 49.65 -40.49
C THR A 758 14.31 49.20 -39.73
N CYS A 759 14.18 47.89 -39.50
CA CYS A 759 14.40 47.30 -38.17
C CYS A 759 14.33 45.77 -38.22
N SER A 760 15.47 45.15 -37.98
CA SER A 760 15.66 43.73 -37.69
C SER A 760 15.00 43.32 -36.37
N ARG A 761 14.27 42.20 -36.35
CA ARG A 761 14.32 41.26 -35.23
C ARG A 761 13.84 39.86 -35.63
N TYR A 762 14.84 39.03 -35.94
CA TYR A 762 14.79 37.60 -35.71
C TYR A 762 14.48 37.33 -34.23
N LEU A 763 13.54 36.41 -33.97
CA LEU A 763 13.58 35.60 -32.75
C LEU A 763 13.46 34.14 -33.19
N ASP A 764 14.59 33.48 -33.06
CA ASP A 764 14.88 32.08 -33.28
C ASP A 764 14.29 31.25 -32.12
N TYR A 765 13.53 30.21 -32.45
CA TYR A 765 13.05 29.19 -31.52
C TYR A 765 13.82 27.91 -31.80
N ASN A 766 14.96 27.78 -31.12
CA ASN A 766 15.67 26.52 -30.97
C ASN A 766 15.81 26.26 -29.46
N GLU A 767 15.20 25.18 -28.97
CA GLU A 767 15.94 23.96 -28.63
C GLU A 767 15.00 22.91 -28.03
N PHE A 768 15.17 21.70 -28.55
CA PHE A 768 14.54 20.43 -28.21
C PHE A 768 15.61 19.51 -27.63
#